data_AF-A0AAW1T090-F1
#
_entry.id   AF-A0AAW1T090-F1
#
_cell.length_a   1.000
_cell.length_b   1.000
_cell.length_c   1.000
_cell.angle_alpha   90.00
_cell.angle_beta   90.00
_cell.angle_gamma   90.00
#
_symmetry.space_group_name_H-M   'P 1'
#
loop_
_entity.id
_entity.type
_entity.pdbx_description
1 polymer ?
#
loop_
_entity_poly.entity_id
_entity_poly.type
_entity_poly.pdbx_seq_one_letter_code
_entity_poly.pdbx_strand_id
1 'polypeptide(L)'
;MADQGDRIHAGELPEGMRRQHALGTVWYYKVSATCHPKPKHFAVEMGREKGHKLFIERRVANPRGDNDYRQFGSYAGVETLSRCIRQDNFQLFEILPPEQPIKIYLDFDQHPDAPGSIKDCTRMLKAGHLEYFGMQLTDDQIFLSCATGTAEEGKWAGKAKVSYHVVVNNGMAFPDVRACKKFVQAVFPNGFLDNEVPDGTEPPVDLAPYGSYQSFKTIHQSKTISSDRVAFPLRGGWEQHLVTHFACPPMLYNMERLGDAVKEKVKRDGSTSEGGRGSIAPVHVNRAEQPRWVDPAAVNPHSVADLLRYLPNHIEQPWELFFTVACICVNERVPFRVFDQWCRDSPKYDARQAESTYNGLEPRLVSSPGQPARTIATLRRLVEHCHPRIFEEATNRWVHQCMFPTVDFAELGIKRKSYSSRYVKAFTQPWTCYPHLLLRAHMGTGKTTQAVAAIEELKPSSVLIITPRQTLAASSMGVYKRALPQLIHYQKSPRVDEERFLVCQLESLFRVGRTYEIVILDESESILAQFSSDTVKKFQAVTASFKRVIQTSTRCLWTDAFLADRTISTCLELVGDPAKIRYTENTYQPIRRTAQLVGKGANAKVAINSTLQRLASSGDRNVCVSASRRQLEEAECLVPAPRLFITSQTPDSVKAQLADANTLFTQYDNIGYTGSITVGVNFDVEDHFQNLLIYSSANSANPRDIMQGSMRVRHLQKNMLYYATYPRYLGNVHFDVFNREKLAEIIDGRVEYQRNIKLDDDPLWSQRQGLEPWLRRLWVFNQQERNISAFHHQRVLEKYLELCGYNIEVADVTVDDLVSIMDAVKADGDTPYDAVSTIGYAEWVEALGRVQRGSATQEDKLVTSKYYLDNYMLRPGVQHTPAVMHELFQAILQHPGDIMRKMHNARSEHGTFHGESNVFQDNRQARAQHMREICAMLGVKYSHQVEAVIDSVVMEKTCVQILEKKEALRVAFGLRYQESEQRNGGDVVTKRGLEILNAMLAGWGFTQIKRAAKRKRFMQGGSRKDGSSFEVVAGGSHRKGQRAHNALCIEHLDLHPETDVDASP
;
A
#
# COMPACT_ATOMS: atom_id res chain seq x y z
N MET A 1 60.06 14.04 8.36
CA MET A 1 58.75 14.17 9.02
C MET A 1 58.07 12.79 9.09
N ALA A 2 58.47 11.78 9.87
CA ALA A 2 59.44 11.65 10.96
C ALA A 2 59.78 12.96 11.67
N ASP A 3 59.02 13.31 12.71
CA ASP A 3 59.39 12.97 14.10
C ASP A 3 58.11 12.98 14.97
N GLN A 4 58.22 12.84 16.30
CA GLN A 4 57.17 12.83 17.33
C GLN A 4 56.24 11.61 17.32
N GLY A 5 56.55 10.65 18.21
CA GLY A 5 55.62 9.61 18.66
C GLY A 5 55.43 9.67 20.17
N ASP A 6 54.24 10.05 20.62
CA ASP A 6 53.89 10.06 22.05
C ASP A 6 53.34 8.72 22.54
N ARG A 7 53.86 8.25 23.68
CA ARG A 7 53.40 7.03 24.36
C ARG A 7 52.33 7.36 25.40
N ILE A 8 51.07 7.07 25.08
CA ILE A 8 49.97 7.18 26.07
C ILE A 8 49.93 5.90 26.94
N HIS A 9 49.97 6.10 28.25
CA HIS A 9 49.92 5.02 29.25
C HIS A 9 48.57 4.31 29.33
N ALA A 10 48.57 3.08 29.84
CA ALA A 10 47.34 2.32 30.08
C ALA A 10 46.51 2.91 31.22
N GLY A 11 45.21 3.09 30.97
CA GLY A 11 44.17 3.42 31.94
C GLY A 11 42.90 2.62 31.64
N GLU A 12 42.07 2.42 32.66
CA GLU A 12 40.96 1.45 32.64
C GLU A 12 39.79 1.88 31.74
N LEU A 13 38.99 0.91 31.26
CA LEU A 13 37.85 1.17 30.38
C LEU A 13 36.55 1.33 31.19
N PRO A 14 35.66 2.29 30.85
CA PRO A 14 34.38 2.46 31.55
C PRO A 14 33.43 1.27 31.37
N GLU A 15 32.75 0.88 32.45
CA GLU A 15 31.79 -0.22 32.46
C GLU A 15 30.43 0.23 31.87
N GLY A 16 30.22 0.06 30.56
CA GLY A 16 28.96 0.53 29.95
C GLY A 16 28.75 0.43 28.44
N MET A 17 29.19 -0.62 27.73
CA MET A 17 28.86 -0.80 26.30
C MET A 17 27.89 -1.97 26.02
N ARG A 18 26.85 -1.71 25.21
CA ARG A 18 25.87 -2.73 24.78
C ARG A 18 26.34 -3.51 23.56
N ARG A 19 26.00 -4.80 23.51
CA ARG A 19 26.53 -5.87 22.63
C ARG A 19 26.40 -5.72 21.09
N GLN A 20 25.98 -4.58 20.53
CA GLN A 20 25.48 -4.53 19.14
C GLN A 20 26.43 -4.00 18.05
N HIS A 21 27.57 -3.40 18.38
CA HIS A 21 28.47 -2.77 17.37
C HIS A 21 29.65 -3.63 16.89
N ALA A 22 29.66 -4.95 17.17
CA ALA A 22 30.76 -5.85 16.81
C ALA A 22 30.31 -7.23 16.24
N LEU A 23 29.08 -7.34 15.74
CA LEU A 23 28.58 -8.56 15.09
C LEU A 23 28.88 -8.53 13.59
N GLY A 24 30.01 -9.12 13.17
CA GLY A 24 30.33 -9.31 11.75
C GLY A 24 31.76 -9.81 11.50
N THR A 25 32.75 -8.94 11.69
CA THR A 25 34.14 -9.17 11.25
C THR A 25 34.87 -10.22 12.10
N VAL A 26 35.45 -11.21 11.44
CA VAL A 26 36.26 -12.27 12.06
C VAL A 26 37.73 -12.09 11.67
N TRP A 27 38.62 -12.18 12.66
CA TRP A 27 40.05 -11.92 12.49
C TRP A 27 40.87 -13.21 12.47
N TYR A 28 41.89 -13.24 11.62
CA TYR A 28 42.70 -14.42 11.36
C TYR A 28 44.19 -14.06 11.30
N TYR A 29 45.04 -15.01 11.74
CA TYR A 29 46.48 -14.91 11.56
C TYR A 29 46.95 -16.06 10.64
N LYS A 30 47.65 -15.70 9.56
CA LYS A 30 48.11 -16.65 8.54
C LYS A 30 49.29 -17.47 9.05
N VAL A 31 49.08 -18.74 9.41
CA VAL A 31 50.16 -19.69 9.70
C VAL A 31 50.92 -20.00 8.40
N SER A 32 52.17 -20.46 8.49
CA SER A 32 52.99 -20.80 7.31
C SER A 32 53.98 -21.90 7.70
N ALA A 33 54.17 -22.91 6.85
CA ALA A 33 54.95 -24.11 7.16
C ALA A 33 56.46 -23.89 7.42
N THR A 34 57.02 -22.74 7.01
CA THR A 34 58.42 -22.37 7.27
C THR A 34 58.73 -22.33 8.78
N CYS A 35 59.76 -23.05 9.22
CA CYS A 35 60.07 -23.32 10.63
C CYS A 35 60.53 -22.12 11.48
N HIS A 36 60.88 -20.97 10.90
CA HIS A 36 61.25 -19.78 11.68
C HIS A 36 60.03 -19.13 12.35
N PRO A 37 60.11 -18.72 13.64
CA PRO A 37 59.01 -18.07 14.34
C PRO A 37 58.73 -16.69 13.75
N LYS A 38 57.59 -16.56 13.06
CA LYS A 38 57.06 -15.28 12.54
C LYS A 38 56.33 -14.53 13.68
N PRO A 39 56.09 -13.21 13.60
CA PRO A 39 55.81 -12.39 14.79
C PRO A 39 54.45 -12.74 15.41
N LYS A 40 53.54 -13.28 14.60
CA LYS A 40 52.28 -13.91 15.00
C LYS A 40 52.42 -14.98 16.10
N HIS A 41 53.59 -15.61 16.28
CA HIS A 41 53.84 -16.55 17.38
C HIS A 41 54.06 -15.77 18.69
N PHE A 42 55.02 -14.83 18.70
CA PHE A 42 55.22 -13.88 19.80
C PHE A 42 53.95 -13.10 20.17
N ALA A 43 53.13 -12.69 19.19
CA ALA A 43 51.86 -12.03 19.42
C ALA A 43 50.85 -12.89 20.21
N VAL A 44 50.78 -14.19 19.90
CA VAL A 44 49.90 -15.15 20.57
C VAL A 44 50.45 -15.57 21.93
N GLU A 45 51.77 -15.68 22.09
CA GLU A 45 52.41 -15.94 23.39
C GLU A 45 52.25 -14.73 24.32
N MET A 46 52.64 -13.53 23.89
CA MET A 46 52.49 -12.30 24.66
C MET A 46 51.02 -12.01 25.02
N GLY A 47 50.07 -12.33 24.14
CA GLY A 47 48.63 -12.23 24.41
C GLY A 47 48.13 -13.23 25.46
N ARG A 48 48.74 -14.42 25.53
CA ARG A 48 48.49 -15.43 26.59
C ARG A 48 49.14 -15.04 27.91
N GLU A 49 50.39 -14.57 27.89
CA GLU A 49 51.12 -14.09 29.07
C GLU A 49 50.42 -12.88 29.73
N LYS A 50 49.92 -11.93 28.93
CA LYS A 50 49.10 -10.79 29.39
C LYS A 50 47.67 -11.17 29.76
N GLY A 51 47.32 -12.47 29.79
CA GLY A 51 46.05 -12.98 30.32
C GLY A 51 44.79 -12.64 29.50
N HIS A 52 44.92 -12.25 28.23
CA HIS A 52 43.77 -11.84 27.42
C HIS A 52 42.88 -13.04 27.05
N LYS A 53 41.70 -13.13 27.70
CA LYS A 53 40.69 -14.20 27.55
C LYS A 53 40.05 -14.33 26.15
N LEU A 54 40.49 -13.57 25.15
CA LEU A 54 39.89 -13.49 23.82
C LEU A 54 40.56 -14.39 22.76
N PHE A 55 41.73 -14.97 23.05
CA PHE A 55 42.47 -15.83 22.11
C PHE A 55 41.93 -17.28 22.04
N ILE A 56 40.68 -17.44 21.59
CA ILE A 56 40.14 -18.77 21.24
C ILE A 56 40.72 -19.21 19.90
N GLU A 57 41.70 -20.12 19.95
CA GLU A 57 42.36 -20.70 18.77
C GLU A 57 41.43 -21.73 18.09
N ARG A 58 40.97 -21.42 16.87
CA ARG A 58 40.29 -22.39 15.98
C ARG A 58 41.09 -22.60 14.71
N ARG A 59 41.45 -23.85 14.43
CA ARG A 59 41.90 -24.27 13.09
C ARG A 59 40.71 -24.21 12.13
N VAL A 60 40.87 -23.45 11.05
CA VAL A 60 39.95 -23.44 9.91
C VAL A 60 40.72 -24.01 8.73
N ALA A 61 40.38 -25.23 8.35
CA ALA A 61 40.95 -25.87 7.17
C ALA A 61 40.55 -25.09 5.92
N ASN A 62 41.52 -24.70 5.11
CA ASN A 62 41.25 -24.13 3.80
C ASN A 62 40.63 -25.23 2.90
N PRO A 63 39.47 -25.01 2.26
CA PRO A 63 38.84 -26.00 1.37
C PRO A 63 39.72 -26.46 0.19
N ARG A 64 40.83 -25.77 -0.10
CA ARG A 64 41.83 -26.15 -1.12
C ARG A 64 43.08 -26.84 -0.55
N GLY A 65 43.16 -27.08 0.76
CA GLY A 65 44.25 -27.81 1.41
C GLY A 65 45.54 -27.02 1.68
N ASP A 66 45.92 -26.07 0.83
CA ASP A 66 47.29 -25.52 0.78
C ASP A 66 47.79 -24.74 2.02
N ASN A 67 46.90 -24.24 2.91
CA ASN A 67 47.29 -23.51 4.11
C ASN A 67 46.22 -23.63 5.22
N ASP A 68 46.64 -24.00 6.43
CA ASP A 68 45.82 -23.92 7.65
C ASP A 68 45.71 -22.47 8.16
N TYR A 69 44.49 -21.97 8.33
CA TYR A 69 44.26 -20.69 9.01
C TYR A 69 43.96 -20.92 10.50
N ARG A 70 44.53 -20.07 11.37
CA ARG A 70 44.13 -20.00 12.78
C ARG A 70 43.29 -18.74 13.01
N GLN A 71 42.03 -18.97 13.33
CA GLN A 71 41.09 -17.97 13.84
C GLN A 71 41.42 -17.71 15.32
N PHE A 72 41.39 -16.45 15.74
CA PHE A 72 41.66 -16.05 17.13
C PHE A 72 40.61 -15.05 17.65
N GLY A 73 39.43 -15.59 18.00
CA GLY A 73 38.37 -14.88 18.72
C GLY A 73 37.81 -13.61 18.07
N SER A 74 37.32 -12.71 18.93
CA SER A 74 36.79 -11.38 18.57
C SER A 74 37.06 -10.38 19.71
N TYR A 75 37.26 -9.11 19.35
CA TYR A 75 37.52 -8.04 20.31
C TYR A 75 36.20 -7.43 20.83
N ALA A 76 36.19 -6.99 22.09
CA ALA A 76 34.99 -6.46 22.75
C ALA A 76 34.44 -5.17 22.07
N GLY A 77 35.31 -4.43 21.39
CA GLY A 77 34.98 -3.29 20.53
C GLY A 77 36.15 -2.98 19.59
N VAL A 78 35.87 -2.28 18.48
CA VAL A 78 36.88 -1.95 17.46
C VAL A 78 37.94 -0.98 18.01
N GLU A 79 37.56 -0.08 18.92
CA GLU A 79 38.46 0.85 19.59
C GLU A 79 39.58 0.14 20.38
N THR A 80 39.24 -0.93 21.13
CA THR A 80 40.22 -1.72 21.90
C THR A 80 41.23 -2.40 20.98
N LEU A 81 40.76 -2.96 19.86
CA LEU A 81 41.62 -3.54 18.82
C LEU A 81 42.54 -2.47 18.23
N SER A 82 41.98 -1.33 17.82
CA SER A 82 42.72 -0.21 17.23
C SER A 82 43.80 0.38 18.16
N ARG A 83 43.62 0.27 19.49
CA ARG A 83 44.62 0.71 20.48
C ARG A 83 45.84 -0.21 20.51
N CYS A 84 45.64 -1.53 20.52
CA CYS A 84 46.75 -2.50 20.50
C CYS A 84 47.57 -2.43 19.20
N ILE A 85 46.89 -2.32 18.05
CA ILE A 85 47.55 -2.24 16.72
C ILE A 85 48.46 -1.03 16.56
N ARG A 86 48.14 0.10 17.20
CA ARG A 86 48.98 1.31 17.14
C ARG A 86 50.25 1.23 17.98
N GLN A 87 50.40 0.20 18.81
CA GLN A 87 51.53 0.03 19.72
C GLN A 87 52.52 -1.04 19.25
N ASP A 88 52.05 -2.16 18.68
CA ASP A 88 52.92 -3.22 18.13
C ASP A 88 52.47 -3.71 16.73
N ASN A 89 53.43 -4.04 15.85
CA ASN A 89 53.19 -4.55 14.49
C ASN A 89 52.81 -6.05 14.49
N PHE A 90 51.60 -6.36 15.00
CA PHE A 90 51.15 -7.73 15.28
C PHE A 90 50.92 -8.67 14.08
N GLN A 91 50.98 -8.16 12.84
CA GLN A 91 50.63 -8.86 11.59
C GLN A 91 49.19 -9.40 11.56
N LEU A 92 48.25 -8.48 11.77
CA LEU A 92 46.80 -8.68 11.68
C LEU A 92 46.28 -8.49 10.24
N PHE A 93 45.49 -9.47 9.79
CA PHE A 93 44.87 -9.48 8.48
C PHE A 93 43.34 -9.60 8.59
N GLU A 94 42.64 -8.86 7.74
CA GLU A 94 41.23 -9.11 7.42
C GLU A 94 41.20 -10.21 6.34
N ILE A 95 40.34 -11.23 6.46
CA ILE A 95 40.12 -12.20 5.37
C ILE A 95 38.75 -11.90 4.77
N LEU A 96 38.66 -11.73 3.45
CA LEU A 96 37.39 -11.55 2.75
C LEU A 96 36.82 -12.91 2.32
N PRO A 97 35.70 -13.38 2.90
CA PRO A 97 35.03 -14.58 2.43
C PRO A 97 34.36 -14.31 1.08
N PRO A 98 34.34 -15.26 0.13
CA PRO A 98 33.87 -15.01 -1.24
C PRO A 98 32.40 -14.60 -1.38
N GLU A 99 31.61 -14.76 -0.31
CA GLU A 99 30.14 -14.67 -0.26
C GLU A 99 29.65 -13.61 0.74
N GLN A 100 30.55 -12.81 1.34
CA GLN A 100 30.17 -11.72 2.25
C GLN A 100 30.13 -10.37 1.53
N PRO A 101 29.24 -9.44 1.96
CA PRO A 101 29.25 -8.09 1.43
C PRO A 101 30.55 -7.35 1.73
N ILE A 102 31.09 -6.63 0.74
CA ILE A 102 32.32 -5.84 0.87
C ILE A 102 32.16 -4.42 0.33
N LYS A 103 32.86 -3.48 0.96
CA LYS A 103 33.08 -2.14 0.42
C LYS A 103 33.84 -2.19 -0.92
N ILE A 104 33.85 -1.07 -1.65
CA ILE A 104 34.89 -0.90 -2.67
C ILE A 104 36.23 -0.78 -1.94
N TYR A 105 37.15 -1.66 -2.32
CA TYR A 105 38.56 -1.61 -2.00
C TYR A 105 39.35 -1.53 -3.32
N LEU A 106 40.54 -0.92 -3.32
CA LEU A 106 41.58 -1.08 -4.33
C LEU A 106 42.95 -1.21 -3.64
N ASP A 107 43.84 -2.03 -4.20
CA ASP A 107 45.29 -1.99 -3.91
C ASP A 107 45.97 -1.38 -5.16
N PHE A 108 46.61 -0.22 -5.01
CA PHE A 108 47.17 0.57 -6.12
C PHE A 108 48.68 0.74 -5.93
N ASP A 109 49.48 0.15 -6.82
CA ASP A 109 50.93 0.11 -6.74
C ASP A 109 51.57 1.13 -7.68
N GLN A 110 52.16 2.19 -7.12
CA GLN A 110 52.86 3.22 -7.89
C GLN A 110 54.39 2.99 -7.84
N HIS A 111 55.00 2.83 -9.02
CA HIS A 111 56.45 2.90 -9.24
C HIS A 111 56.76 4.05 -10.23
N PRO A 112 58.02 4.50 -10.38
CA PRO A 112 58.36 5.63 -11.27
C PRO A 112 57.90 5.42 -12.72
N ASP A 113 57.98 4.18 -13.17
CA ASP A 113 57.66 3.75 -14.54
C ASP A 113 56.16 3.33 -14.70
N ALA A 114 55.27 3.67 -13.76
CA ALA A 114 53.87 3.20 -13.74
C ALA A 114 52.90 4.15 -14.48
N PRO A 115 51.90 3.62 -15.22
CA PRO A 115 50.91 4.47 -15.90
C PRO A 115 49.93 5.11 -14.90
N GLY A 116 50.04 6.43 -14.73
CA GLY A 116 49.11 7.25 -13.95
C GLY A 116 49.45 7.41 -12.47
N SER A 117 48.67 8.24 -11.78
CA SER A 117 48.86 8.56 -10.36
C SER A 117 47.69 8.13 -9.48
N ILE A 118 47.88 8.13 -8.16
CA ILE A 118 46.78 7.92 -7.20
C ILE A 118 45.66 8.98 -7.34
N LYS A 119 45.95 10.17 -7.87
CA LYS A 119 44.93 11.18 -8.21
C LYS A 119 44.09 10.77 -9.44
N ASP A 120 44.72 10.11 -10.42
CA ASP A 120 44.00 9.55 -11.57
C ASP A 120 43.17 8.34 -11.15
N CYS A 121 43.74 7.45 -10.35
CA CYS A 121 43.04 6.30 -9.78
C CYS A 121 41.76 6.73 -9.03
N THR A 122 41.86 7.70 -8.13
CA THR A 122 40.70 8.23 -7.38
C THR A 122 39.74 9.05 -8.25
N ARG A 123 40.22 9.78 -9.26
CA ARG A 123 39.38 10.48 -10.26
C ARG A 123 38.55 9.48 -11.09
N MET A 124 39.18 8.42 -11.56
CA MET A 124 38.53 7.34 -12.33
C MET A 124 37.54 6.58 -11.45
N LEU A 125 37.88 6.30 -10.18
CA LEU A 125 36.95 5.70 -9.23
C LEU A 125 35.69 6.56 -8.98
N LYS A 126 35.84 7.88 -8.81
CA LYS A 126 34.70 8.81 -8.68
C LYS A 126 33.83 8.81 -9.93
N ALA A 127 34.44 8.91 -11.12
CA ALA A 127 33.74 8.92 -12.39
C ALA A 127 32.98 7.60 -12.64
N GLY A 128 33.65 6.47 -12.46
CA GLY A 128 33.07 5.15 -12.61
C GLY A 128 31.96 4.84 -11.60
N HIS A 129 32.09 5.25 -10.34
CA HIS A 129 31.00 5.10 -9.37
C HIS A 129 29.77 5.97 -9.74
N LEU A 130 30.00 7.20 -10.22
CA LEU A 130 28.94 8.05 -10.74
C LEU A 130 28.26 7.43 -11.97
N GLU A 131 29.03 6.83 -12.88
CA GLU A 131 28.53 6.16 -14.07
C GLU A 131 27.72 4.90 -13.75
N TYR A 132 28.30 3.95 -12.99
CA TYR A 132 27.67 2.65 -12.71
C TYR A 132 26.51 2.72 -11.71
N PHE A 133 26.53 3.67 -10.77
CA PHE A 133 25.51 3.76 -9.70
C PHE A 133 24.65 5.02 -9.73
N GLY A 134 24.98 6.02 -10.55
CA GLY A 134 24.28 7.30 -10.55
C GLY A 134 24.53 8.16 -9.31
N MET A 135 25.61 7.87 -8.56
CA MET A 135 25.93 8.49 -7.28
C MET A 135 27.36 9.07 -7.33
N GLN A 136 27.52 10.36 -7.08
CA GLN A 136 28.84 10.98 -7.05
C GLN A 136 29.55 10.60 -5.74
N LEU A 137 30.76 10.03 -5.84
CA LEU A 137 31.63 9.89 -4.66
C LEU A 137 32.25 11.23 -4.32
N THR A 138 31.99 11.69 -3.10
CA THR A 138 32.69 12.83 -2.51
C THR A 138 34.07 12.41 -2.00
N ASP A 139 34.93 13.38 -1.75
CA ASP A 139 36.29 13.12 -1.28
C ASP A 139 36.33 12.47 0.11
N ASP A 140 35.44 12.88 1.01
CA ASP A 140 35.31 12.36 2.38
C ASP A 140 34.80 10.91 2.47
N GLN A 141 34.25 10.37 1.38
CA GLN A 141 33.84 8.96 1.29
C GLN A 141 34.98 8.02 0.87
N ILE A 142 36.12 8.56 0.41
CA ILE A 142 37.27 7.80 -0.10
C ILE A 142 38.44 7.90 0.88
N PHE A 143 38.73 6.78 1.52
CA PHE A 143 39.79 6.62 2.53
C PHE A 143 41.05 6.06 1.87
N LEU A 144 42.22 6.52 2.34
CA LEU A 144 43.50 6.29 1.69
C LEU A 144 44.59 6.01 2.73
N SER A 145 45.39 4.97 2.47
CA SER A 145 46.64 4.69 3.19
C SER A 145 47.75 4.32 2.22
N CYS A 146 49.02 4.50 2.59
CA CYS A 146 50.16 4.18 1.73
C CYS A 146 51.32 3.51 2.48
N ALA A 147 52.07 2.64 1.77
CA ALA A 147 53.30 1.99 2.23
C ALA A 147 54.45 2.23 1.24
N THR A 148 55.40 3.07 1.62
CA THR A 148 56.63 3.37 0.87
C THR A 148 57.73 2.36 1.19
N GLY A 149 58.59 2.01 0.22
CA GLY A 149 59.86 1.30 0.43
C GLY A 149 60.38 0.69 -0.87
N THR A 150 61.38 -0.20 -0.80
CA THR A 150 61.83 -0.98 -1.96
C THR A 150 60.95 -2.21 -2.19
N ALA A 151 60.72 -2.60 -3.45
CA ALA A 151 60.12 -3.90 -3.71
C ALA A 151 61.07 -5.04 -3.30
N GLU A 152 60.54 -6.06 -2.62
CA GLU A 152 61.32 -7.18 -2.05
C GLU A 152 61.55 -8.31 -3.08
N GLU A 153 60.63 -8.51 -4.02
CA GLU A 153 60.61 -9.61 -4.99
C GLU A 153 60.11 -9.14 -6.37
N GLY A 154 60.28 -9.97 -7.40
CA GLY A 154 59.80 -9.71 -8.77
C GLY A 154 60.69 -8.76 -9.60
N LYS A 155 60.21 -8.36 -10.79
CA LYS A 155 60.96 -7.51 -11.75
C LYS A 155 61.32 -6.11 -11.23
N TRP A 156 60.71 -5.70 -10.12
CA TRP A 156 60.94 -4.42 -9.45
C TRP A 156 61.87 -4.52 -8.24
N ALA A 157 62.41 -5.71 -7.90
CA ALA A 157 63.23 -5.91 -6.70
C ALA A 157 64.34 -4.85 -6.57
N GLY A 158 64.40 -4.19 -5.40
CA GLY A 158 65.34 -3.10 -5.13
C GLY A 158 64.95 -1.71 -5.66
N LYS A 159 63.97 -1.58 -6.58
CA LYS A 159 63.41 -0.28 -6.99
C LYS A 159 62.41 0.24 -5.95
N ALA A 160 62.28 1.57 -5.84
CA ALA A 160 61.32 2.23 -4.96
C ALA A 160 59.86 2.02 -5.44
N LYS A 161 58.96 1.68 -4.51
CA LYS A 161 57.55 1.34 -4.75
C LYS A 161 56.67 1.90 -3.64
N VAL A 162 55.54 2.51 -4.02
CA VAL A 162 54.54 3.09 -3.10
C VAL A 162 53.21 2.37 -3.33
N SER A 163 52.83 1.50 -2.41
CA SER A 163 51.54 0.80 -2.44
C SER A 163 50.49 1.66 -1.73
N TYR A 164 49.31 1.83 -2.31
CA TYR A 164 48.19 2.59 -1.75
C TYR A 164 46.96 1.70 -1.59
N HIS A 165 46.36 1.66 -0.40
CA HIS A 165 45.06 1.02 -0.20
C HIS A 165 43.97 2.08 -0.21
N VAL A 166 43.00 1.94 -1.13
CA VAL A 166 41.85 2.83 -1.30
C VAL A 166 40.60 2.12 -0.79
N VAL A 167 39.78 2.76 0.05
CA VAL A 167 38.53 2.19 0.56
C VAL A 167 37.40 3.20 0.45
N VAL A 168 36.28 2.83 -0.17
CA VAL A 168 35.08 3.68 -0.21
C VAL A 168 34.13 3.26 0.91
N ASN A 169 33.73 4.19 1.76
CA ASN A 169 32.85 3.93 2.89
C ASN A 169 31.68 4.92 2.92
N ASN A 170 30.75 4.74 1.99
CA ASN A 170 29.53 5.55 1.78
C ASN A 170 28.25 4.84 2.26
N GLY A 171 28.36 3.80 3.10
CA GLY A 171 27.24 2.97 3.57
C GLY A 171 26.79 1.86 2.59
N MET A 172 27.28 1.87 1.36
CA MET A 172 26.97 0.87 0.33
C MET A 172 28.00 -0.27 0.31
N ALA A 173 27.59 -1.45 -0.16
CA ALA A 173 28.45 -2.62 -0.33
C ALA A 173 28.09 -3.40 -1.60
N PHE A 174 29.06 -4.10 -2.19
CA PHE A 174 28.75 -5.21 -3.10
C PHE A 174 28.25 -6.40 -2.29
N PRO A 175 27.36 -7.26 -2.83
CA PRO A 175 26.92 -8.45 -2.12
C PRO A 175 28.04 -9.48 -1.90
N ASP A 176 29.06 -9.49 -2.77
CA ASP A 176 30.15 -10.46 -2.75
C ASP A 176 31.46 -9.91 -3.34
N VAL A 177 32.56 -10.65 -3.18
CA VAL A 177 33.92 -10.24 -3.61
C VAL A 177 34.08 -10.20 -5.13
N ARG A 178 33.41 -11.11 -5.86
CA ARG A 178 33.43 -11.21 -7.33
C ARG A 178 32.64 -10.06 -7.95
N ALA A 179 31.54 -9.66 -7.32
CA ALA A 179 30.73 -8.52 -7.69
C ALA A 179 31.54 -7.21 -7.61
N CYS A 180 32.28 -6.98 -6.53
CA CYS A 180 33.19 -5.84 -6.42
C CYS A 180 34.32 -5.91 -7.47
N LYS A 181 34.92 -7.09 -7.70
CA LYS A 181 35.97 -7.26 -8.73
C LYS A 181 35.47 -6.83 -10.11
N LYS A 182 34.26 -7.25 -10.51
CA LYS A 182 33.65 -6.86 -11.80
C LYS A 182 33.47 -5.36 -11.95
N PHE A 183 33.10 -4.65 -10.88
CA PHE A 183 33.02 -3.19 -10.90
C PHE A 183 34.41 -2.56 -11.10
N VAL A 184 35.42 -2.99 -10.35
CA VAL A 184 36.80 -2.49 -10.52
C VAL A 184 37.31 -2.75 -11.95
N GLN A 185 37.04 -3.94 -12.50
CA GLN A 185 37.36 -4.28 -13.89
C GLN A 185 36.59 -3.49 -14.96
N ALA A 186 35.52 -2.78 -14.59
CA ALA A 186 34.73 -1.95 -15.51
C ALA A 186 35.04 -0.44 -15.37
N VAL A 187 35.58 -0.03 -14.22
CA VAL A 187 35.97 1.37 -13.92
C VAL A 187 37.36 1.71 -14.44
N PHE A 188 38.30 0.77 -14.41
CA PHE A 188 39.67 0.96 -14.87
C PHE A 188 39.87 0.28 -16.23
N PRO A 189 40.60 0.91 -17.18
CA PRO A 189 40.93 0.28 -18.46
C PRO A 189 41.97 -0.82 -18.28
N ASN A 190 42.09 -1.74 -19.24
CA ASN A 190 42.96 -2.92 -19.13
C ASN A 190 44.43 -2.58 -18.78
N GLY A 191 44.99 -1.49 -19.32
CA GLY A 191 46.35 -1.02 -18.98
C GLY A 191 46.55 -0.57 -17.52
N PHE A 192 45.48 -0.52 -16.71
CA PHE A 192 45.54 -0.32 -15.25
C PHE A 192 45.42 -1.64 -14.47
N LEU A 193 45.08 -2.77 -15.10
CA LEU A 193 44.55 -3.98 -14.45
C LEU A 193 45.16 -5.32 -14.91
N ASP A 194 45.57 -5.44 -16.17
CA ASP A 194 46.01 -6.70 -16.77
C ASP A 194 47.53 -6.90 -16.69
N ASN A 195 47.95 -8.15 -16.57
CA ASN A 195 49.37 -8.54 -16.54
C ASN A 195 50.02 -8.58 -17.94
N GLU A 196 49.25 -8.36 -19.00
CA GLU A 196 49.67 -8.44 -20.41
C GLU A 196 49.83 -7.04 -21.04
N VAL A 197 50.37 -6.07 -20.28
CA VAL A 197 50.82 -4.81 -20.88
C VAL A 197 51.99 -5.13 -21.85
N PRO A 198 51.95 -4.72 -23.14
CA PRO A 198 52.88 -5.26 -24.16
C PRO A 198 54.37 -5.02 -23.93
N ASP A 199 54.72 -4.05 -23.07
CA ASP A 199 56.08 -3.69 -22.66
C ASP A 199 56.55 -4.42 -21.39
N GLY A 200 55.71 -5.28 -20.80
CA GLY A 200 56.03 -6.03 -19.59
C GLY A 200 56.00 -5.21 -18.31
N THR A 201 55.36 -4.03 -18.28
CA THR A 201 55.06 -3.29 -17.04
C THR A 201 54.09 -4.06 -16.13
N GLU A 202 53.91 -3.62 -14.88
CA GLU A 202 53.00 -4.25 -13.90
C GLU A 202 51.74 -3.38 -13.79
N PRO A 203 50.53 -3.96 -13.75
CA PRO A 203 49.30 -3.16 -13.67
C PRO A 203 49.26 -2.37 -12.35
N PRO A 204 49.00 -1.06 -12.38
CA PRO A 204 49.00 -0.23 -11.18
C PRO A 204 47.82 -0.49 -10.24
N VAL A 205 46.78 -1.25 -10.62
CA VAL A 205 45.72 -1.75 -9.70
C VAL A 205 45.82 -3.28 -9.61
N ASP A 206 46.15 -3.80 -8.43
CA ASP A 206 46.25 -5.26 -8.20
C ASP A 206 44.85 -5.88 -8.05
N LEU A 207 44.59 -6.92 -8.85
CA LEU A 207 43.36 -7.71 -8.85
C LEU A 207 43.47 -9.07 -8.11
N ALA A 208 44.65 -9.39 -7.56
CA ALA A 208 44.86 -10.54 -6.67
C ALA A 208 44.12 -10.45 -5.32
N PRO A 209 43.87 -9.27 -4.70
CA PRO A 209 43.14 -9.17 -3.43
C PRO A 209 41.72 -9.76 -3.51
N TYR A 210 41.01 -9.61 -4.63
CA TYR A 210 39.67 -10.18 -4.84
C TYR A 210 39.67 -11.71 -5.09
N GLY A 211 40.78 -12.40 -4.79
CA GLY A 211 40.83 -13.85 -4.70
C GLY A 211 40.02 -14.39 -3.52
N SER A 212 39.61 -15.65 -3.61
CA SER A 212 38.82 -16.29 -2.55
C SER A 212 39.64 -16.48 -1.26
N TYR A 213 39.15 -15.96 -0.13
CA TYR A 213 39.82 -16.03 1.18
C TYR A 213 41.23 -15.41 1.23
N GLN A 214 41.45 -14.35 0.44
CA GLN A 214 42.70 -13.59 0.51
C GLN A 214 42.85 -12.85 1.86
N SER A 215 44.10 -12.72 2.29
CA SER A 215 44.48 -12.06 3.55
C SER A 215 44.91 -10.62 3.30
N PHE A 216 44.03 -9.68 3.63
CA PHE A 216 44.20 -8.24 3.45
C PHE A 216 45.00 -7.66 4.61
N LYS A 217 46.15 -7.07 4.26
CA LYS A 217 46.99 -6.35 5.21
C LYS A 217 46.24 -5.08 5.65
N THR A 218 46.19 -4.85 6.95
CA THR A 218 45.54 -3.68 7.55
C THR A 218 46.54 -2.54 7.79
N ILE A 219 46.05 -1.33 8.10
CA ILE A 219 46.93 -0.16 8.31
C ILE A 219 47.77 -0.28 9.60
N HIS A 220 48.87 0.45 9.67
CA HIS A 220 49.93 0.35 10.68
C HIS A 220 50.66 -1.01 10.77
N GLN A 221 50.39 -1.95 9.86
CA GLN A 221 51.11 -3.24 9.74
C GLN A 221 52.20 -3.19 8.65
N SER A 222 53.15 -4.15 8.64
CA SER A 222 54.03 -4.49 7.49
C SER A 222 53.62 -5.80 6.79
N LYS A 223 54.19 -6.14 5.61
CA LYS A 223 53.92 -7.45 4.93
C LYS A 223 54.72 -8.62 5.55
N THR A 224 55.96 -8.37 6.01
CA THR A 224 56.85 -9.32 6.72
C THR A 224 57.57 -8.58 7.87
N ILE A 225 58.19 -9.26 8.87
CA ILE A 225 58.92 -8.54 9.95
C ILE A 225 60.04 -7.68 9.35
N SER A 226 60.76 -8.27 8.40
CA SER A 226 61.87 -7.69 7.64
C SER A 226 61.47 -6.58 6.68
N SER A 227 60.17 -6.45 6.38
CA SER A 227 59.64 -5.38 5.53
C SER A 227 59.40 -4.13 6.39
N ASP A 228 60.19 -3.09 6.12
CA ASP A 228 60.02 -1.73 6.66
C ASP A 228 58.74 -1.05 6.15
N ARG A 229 58.10 -1.61 5.13
CA ARG A 229 56.92 -1.09 4.40
C ARG A 229 55.64 -1.16 5.22
N VAL A 230 55.60 -0.38 6.29
CA VAL A 230 54.40 -0.14 7.10
C VAL A 230 53.42 0.73 6.31
N ALA A 231 52.13 0.36 6.33
CA ALA A 231 51.08 1.16 5.68
C ALA A 231 50.56 2.23 6.65
N PHE A 232 50.55 3.51 6.26
CA PHE A 232 50.06 4.60 7.12
C PHE A 232 48.84 5.28 6.48
N PRO A 233 47.80 5.63 7.27
CA PRO A 233 46.63 6.34 6.76
C PRO A 233 47.02 7.76 6.33
N LEU A 234 46.72 8.11 5.08
CA LEU A 234 46.72 9.47 4.57
C LEU A 234 45.37 10.16 4.83
N ARG A 235 44.27 9.39 4.92
CA ARG A 235 42.94 9.90 5.20
C ARG A 235 42.05 8.88 5.90
N GLY A 236 41.53 9.25 7.08
CA GLY A 236 40.63 8.44 7.90
C GLY A 236 41.35 7.59 8.94
N GLY A 237 40.58 7.05 9.88
CA GLY A 237 41.07 6.14 10.91
C GLY A 237 41.12 4.68 10.44
N TRP A 238 41.53 3.82 11.37
CA TRP A 238 41.57 2.35 11.20
C TRP A 238 40.22 1.78 10.72
N GLU A 239 39.12 2.19 11.33
CA GLU A 239 37.79 1.60 11.14
C GLU A 239 37.23 1.85 9.73
N GLN A 240 37.58 2.99 9.13
CA GLN A 240 37.15 3.38 7.79
C GLN A 240 37.90 2.58 6.70
N HIS A 241 39.11 2.10 6.98
CA HIS A 241 39.93 1.28 6.08
C HIS A 241 39.59 -0.23 6.13
N LEU A 242 38.72 -0.67 7.04
CA LEU A 242 38.25 -2.05 7.09
C LEU A 242 37.22 -2.31 5.99
N VAL A 243 37.32 -3.44 5.29
CA VAL A 243 36.58 -3.71 4.05
C VAL A 243 35.25 -4.45 4.31
N THR A 244 35.16 -5.26 5.37
CA THR A 244 33.92 -5.94 5.81
C THR A 244 33.17 -5.20 6.92
N HIS A 245 33.81 -4.23 7.60
CA HIS A 245 33.23 -3.56 8.76
C HIS A 245 32.40 -2.34 8.33
N PHE A 246 31.08 -2.43 8.51
CA PHE A 246 30.13 -1.35 8.22
C PHE A 246 29.58 -0.73 9.51
N ALA A 247 29.54 0.61 9.56
CA ALA A 247 29.00 1.35 10.71
C ALA A 247 27.46 1.27 10.82
N CYS A 248 26.80 0.91 9.72
CA CYS A 248 25.37 0.63 9.59
C CYS A 248 25.17 -0.68 8.81
N PRO A 249 23.98 -1.30 8.78
CA PRO A 249 23.73 -2.43 7.89
C PRO A 249 24.05 -2.08 6.43
N PRO A 250 24.86 -2.87 5.71
CA PRO A 250 25.30 -2.52 4.36
C PRO A 250 24.14 -2.50 3.37
N MET A 251 23.95 -1.38 2.68
CA MET A 251 23.01 -1.31 1.56
C MET A 251 23.66 -1.90 0.31
N LEU A 252 23.12 -3.01 -0.18
CA LEU A 252 23.73 -3.75 -1.29
C LEU A 252 23.51 -3.03 -2.63
N TYR A 253 24.57 -2.85 -3.43
CA TYR A 253 24.46 -2.39 -4.81
C TYR A 253 23.61 -3.38 -5.63
N ASN A 254 22.65 -2.86 -6.42
CA ASN A 254 21.86 -3.69 -7.31
C ASN A 254 22.72 -4.21 -8.47
N MET A 255 22.96 -5.52 -8.48
CA MET A 255 23.86 -6.20 -9.41
C MET A 255 23.33 -6.32 -10.84
N GLU A 256 22.02 -6.20 -11.08
CA GLU A 256 21.47 -6.25 -12.45
C GLU A 256 22.01 -5.09 -13.29
N ARG A 257 22.09 -3.89 -12.69
CA ARG A 257 22.72 -2.72 -13.33
C ARG A 257 24.19 -2.94 -13.69
N LEU A 258 24.94 -3.75 -12.92
CA LEU A 258 26.33 -4.05 -13.25
C LEU A 258 26.45 -5.02 -14.44
N GLY A 259 25.46 -5.88 -14.64
CA GLY A 259 25.37 -6.77 -15.82
C GLY A 259 24.87 -6.07 -17.08
N ASP A 260 23.93 -5.12 -16.93
CA ASP A 260 23.37 -4.33 -18.04
C ASP A 260 24.30 -3.17 -18.43
N ALA A 261 24.91 -2.42 -17.50
CA ALA A 261 25.77 -1.27 -17.81
C ALA A 261 27.02 -1.63 -18.65
N VAL A 262 27.58 -2.83 -18.44
CA VAL A 262 28.67 -3.41 -19.24
C VAL A 262 28.25 -3.68 -20.70
N LYS A 263 26.95 -3.67 -21.00
CA LYS A 263 26.36 -3.79 -22.35
C LYS A 263 25.75 -2.48 -22.86
N GLU A 264 25.24 -1.63 -21.96
CA GLU A 264 24.58 -0.35 -22.27
C GLU A 264 25.55 0.76 -22.70
N LYS A 265 26.80 0.75 -22.20
CA LYS A 265 27.84 1.74 -22.57
C LYS A 265 28.17 1.76 -24.08
N VAL A 266 27.60 0.83 -24.84
CA VAL A 266 27.86 0.59 -26.27
C VAL A 266 26.80 1.26 -27.19
N LYS A 267 25.62 1.73 -26.70
CA LYS A 267 24.43 1.91 -27.59
C LYS A 267 23.35 2.99 -27.22
N ARG A 268 23.62 4.19 -26.67
CA ARG A 268 22.60 4.96 -25.89
C ARG A 268 22.09 6.34 -26.39
N ASP A 269 21.95 6.61 -27.69
CA ASP A 269 21.72 8.00 -28.19
C ASP A 269 20.36 8.32 -28.94
N GLY A 270 19.22 8.52 -28.24
CA GLY A 270 18.20 9.60 -28.53
C GLY A 270 16.66 9.41 -28.87
N SER A 271 15.74 10.01 -28.04
CA SER A 271 14.41 10.72 -28.35
C SER A 271 13.03 10.02 -28.62
N THR A 272 11.79 10.64 -28.67
CA THR A 272 10.96 11.59 -27.80
C THR A 272 9.46 11.85 -28.27
N SER A 273 8.47 11.90 -27.32
CA SER A 273 7.28 12.85 -27.11
C SER A 273 5.93 13.04 -27.94
N GLU A 274 4.74 12.66 -27.36
CA GLU A 274 3.51 13.40 -26.80
C GLU A 274 2.06 13.63 -27.48
N GLY A 275 0.94 13.61 -26.67
CA GLY A 275 -0.50 14.13 -26.88
C GLY A 275 -1.72 13.14 -27.14
N GLY A 276 -3.07 13.22 -26.86
CA GLY A 276 -4.17 14.08 -26.22
C GLY A 276 -5.66 13.43 -26.28
N ARG A 277 -6.80 13.95 -25.69
CA ARG A 277 -8.24 13.35 -25.73
C ARG A 277 -9.53 14.19 -25.26
N GLY A 278 -10.80 13.65 -25.20
CA GLY A 278 -12.12 14.36 -24.87
C GLY A 278 -13.46 13.56 -24.50
N SER A 279 -14.67 14.18 -24.25
CA SER A 279 -15.88 13.63 -23.45
C SER A 279 -17.40 13.81 -23.95
N ILE A 280 -18.51 13.68 -23.11
CA ILE A 280 -20.02 13.65 -23.48
C ILE A 280 -21.06 14.42 -22.58
N ALA A 281 -22.35 14.47 -23.02
CA ALA A 281 -23.58 15.13 -22.51
C ALA A 281 -24.78 14.15 -22.15
N PRO A 282 -25.92 14.60 -21.54
CA PRO A 282 -27.02 13.74 -21.04
C PRO A 282 -28.11 13.35 -22.09
N VAL A 283 -29.17 12.65 -21.65
CA VAL A 283 -30.28 12.10 -22.48
C VAL A 283 -31.64 12.37 -21.79
N HIS A 284 -32.68 12.69 -22.59
CA HIS A 284 -34.05 12.92 -22.12
C HIS A 284 -35.00 11.75 -22.45
N VAL A 285 -36.09 11.64 -21.71
CA VAL A 285 -37.20 10.69 -21.91
C VAL A 285 -38.51 11.36 -21.48
N ASN A 286 -39.54 11.23 -22.31
CA ASN A 286 -40.88 11.71 -22.00
C ASN A 286 -41.59 10.72 -21.07
N ARG A 287 -42.44 11.20 -20.17
CA ARG A 287 -43.23 10.37 -19.26
C ARG A 287 -44.65 10.20 -19.79
N ALA A 288 -45.25 9.04 -19.60
CA ALA A 288 -46.68 8.87 -19.78
C ALA A 288 -47.42 9.58 -18.64
N GLU A 289 -48.55 10.24 -18.95
CA GLU A 289 -49.35 10.98 -17.96
C GLU A 289 -49.89 10.07 -16.84
N GLN A 290 -50.20 8.82 -17.19
CA GLN A 290 -50.55 7.76 -16.25
C GLN A 290 -49.54 6.61 -16.40
N PRO A 291 -48.48 6.55 -15.59
CA PRO A 291 -47.55 5.42 -15.61
C PRO A 291 -48.29 4.14 -15.18
N ARG A 292 -48.26 3.12 -16.03
CA ARG A 292 -48.83 1.79 -15.74
C ARG A 292 -48.35 1.29 -14.38
N TRP A 293 -49.25 0.77 -13.55
CA TRP A 293 -48.87 0.13 -12.29
C TRP A 293 -48.03 -1.12 -12.57
N VAL A 294 -46.94 -1.28 -11.81
CA VAL A 294 -45.97 -2.36 -11.93
C VAL A 294 -45.77 -2.96 -10.55
N ASP A 295 -45.86 -4.28 -10.44
CA ASP A 295 -45.40 -5.03 -9.27
C ASP A 295 -43.86 -4.95 -9.20
N PRO A 296 -43.27 -4.27 -8.20
CA PRO A 296 -41.81 -4.15 -8.08
C PRO A 296 -41.10 -5.49 -7.87
N ALA A 297 -41.79 -6.51 -7.34
CA ALA A 297 -41.21 -7.83 -7.11
C ALA A 297 -41.05 -8.65 -8.40
N ALA A 298 -41.84 -8.35 -9.43
CA ALA A 298 -41.74 -8.98 -10.75
C ALA A 298 -40.59 -8.45 -11.61
N VAL A 299 -40.07 -7.26 -11.30
CA VAL A 299 -39.06 -6.57 -12.12
C VAL A 299 -37.66 -7.10 -11.85
N ASN A 300 -36.95 -7.48 -12.91
CA ASN A 300 -35.55 -7.86 -12.85
C ASN A 300 -34.63 -6.67 -13.26
N PRO A 301 -34.06 -5.91 -12.30
CA PRO A 301 -33.22 -4.74 -12.58
C PRO A 301 -31.88 -5.07 -13.26
N HIS A 302 -31.59 -6.36 -13.50
CA HIS A 302 -30.42 -6.84 -14.21
C HIS A 302 -30.78 -7.48 -15.58
N SER A 303 -32.01 -7.31 -16.07
CA SER A 303 -32.45 -7.77 -17.39
C SER A 303 -32.90 -6.59 -18.26
N VAL A 304 -32.17 -6.28 -19.33
CA VAL A 304 -32.58 -5.24 -20.32
C VAL A 304 -33.94 -5.57 -20.93
N ALA A 305 -34.17 -6.84 -21.28
CA ALA A 305 -35.42 -7.28 -21.90
C ALA A 305 -36.64 -7.11 -20.98
N ASP A 306 -36.42 -7.07 -19.66
CA ASP A 306 -37.47 -6.83 -18.68
C ASP A 306 -37.62 -5.33 -18.40
N LEU A 307 -36.51 -4.62 -18.17
CA LEU A 307 -36.47 -3.16 -18.01
C LEU A 307 -37.15 -2.41 -19.16
N LEU A 308 -37.04 -2.88 -20.40
CA LEU A 308 -37.69 -2.25 -21.55
C LEU A 308 -39.22 -2.35 -21.53
N ARG A 309 -39.81 -3.36 -20.89
CA ARG A 309 -41.27 -3.45 -20.66
C ARG A 309 -41.80 -2.29 -19.80
N TYR A 310 -40.89 -1.61 -19.10
CA TYR A 310 -41.16 -0.51 -18.17
C TYR A 310 -40.51 0.81 -18.62
N LEU A 311 -40.02 0.90 -19.86
CA LEU A 311 -39.62 2.15 -20.50
C LEU A 311 -40.72 2.55 -21.51
N PRO A 312 -41.57 3.56 -21.24
CA PRO A 312 -42.74 3.85 -22.07
C PRO A 312 -42.33 4.31 -23.47
N ASN A 313 -42.78 3.59 -24.51
CA ASN A 313 -42.52 3.97 -25.91
C ASN A 313 -43.79 4.26 -26.73
N HIS A 314 -44.97 4.00 -26.16
CA HIS A 314 -46.29 4.25 -26.77
C HIS A 314 -46.68 5.72 -26.88
N ILE A 315 -45.93 6.60 -26.22
CA ILE A 315 -45.98 8.05 -26.42
C ILE A 315 -44.85 8.48 -27.37
N GLU A 316 -44.95 9.68 -27.94
CA GLU A 316 -43.86 10.21 -28.75
C GLU A 316 -42.60 10.43 -27.90
N GLN A 317 -41.56 9.64 -28.18
CA GLN A 317 -40.24 9.75 -27.55
C GLN A 317 -39.23 10.47 -28.45
N PRO A 318 -38.19 11.12 -27.88
CA PRO A 318 -37.12 11.77 -28.64
C PRO A 318 -36.19 10.73 -29.28
N TRP A 319 -35.63 11.04 -30.45
CA TRP A 319 -34.76 10.12 -31.20
C TRP A 319 -33.51 9.71 -30.40
N GLU A 320 -33.02 10.61 -29.55
CA GLU A 320 -31.94 10.40 -28.60
C GLU A 320 -32.22 9.21 -27.67
N LEU A 321 -33.48 8.94 -27.32
CA LEU A 321 -33.88 7.80 -26.50
C LEU A 321 -33.79 6.49 -27.29
N PHE A 322 -34.34 6.43 -28.51
CA PHE A 322 -34.21 5.26 -29.38
C PHE A 322 -32.74 4.90 -29.61
N PHE A 323 -31.92 5.89 -29.97
CA PHE A 323 -30.48 5.73 -30.12
C PHE A 323 -29.76 5.40 -28.80
N THR A 324 -30.34 5.74 -27.64
CA THR A 324 -29.83 5.34 -26.32
C THR A 324 -30.16 3.89 -26.00
N VAL A 325 -31.40 3.48 -26.21
CA VAL A 325 -31.85 2.10 -25.99
C VAL A 325 -31.19 1.13 -26.95
N ALA A 326 -31.06 1.50 -28.23
CA ALA A 326 -30.30 0.73 -29.22
C ALA A 326 -28.86 0.53 -28.75
N CYS A 327 -28.15 1.60 -28.39
CA CYS A 327 -26.82 1.54 -27.79
C CYS A 327 -26.76 0.59 -26.58
N ILE A 328 -27.77 0.58 -25.70
CA ILE A 328 -27.80 -0.25 -24.49
C ILE A 328 -28.02 -1.73 -24.85
N CYS A 329 -28.98 -2.05 -25.71
CA CYS A 329 -29.20 -3.43 -26.16
C CYS A 329 -27.95 -4.00 -26.83
N VAL A 330 -27.33 -3.19 -27.70
CA VAL A 330 -26.10 -3.48 -28.41
C VAL A 330 -24.92 -3.70 -27.42
N ASN A 331 -24.74 -2.84 -26.41
CA ASN A 331 -23.70 -3.00 -25.38
C ASN A 331 -23.90 -4.20 -24.44
N GLU A 332 -25.15 -4.52 -24.10
CA GLU A 332 -25.51 -5.61 -23.18
C GLU A 332 -25.75 -6.96 -23.90
N ARG A 333 -25.44 -7.04 -25.21
CA ARG A 333 -25.66 -8.20 -26.11
C ARG A 333 -27.10 -8.74 -26.16
N VAL A 334 -28.06 -7.83 -26.12
CA VAL A 334 -29.49 -8.14 -26.07
C VAL A 334 -30.01 -8.28 -27.50
N PRO A 335 -30.44 -9.49 -27.96
CA PRO A 335 -30.71 -9.74 -29.37
C PRO A 335 -31.75 -8.79 -29.97
N PHE A 336 -31.55 -8.37 -31.23
CA PHE A 336 -32.36 -7.37 -31.95
C PHE A 336 -33.87 -7.49 -31.71
N ARG A 337 -34.44 -8.71 -31.74
CA ARG A 337 -35.86 -8.99 -31.47
C ARG A 337 -36.42 -8.34 -30.19
N VAL A 338 -35.60 -8.10 -29.17
CA VAL A 338 -35.99 -7.45 -27.92
C VAL A 338 -36.05 -5.93 -28.08
N PHE A 339 -35.10 -5.34 -28.80
CA PHE A 339 -35.10 -3.93 -29.16
C PHE A 339 -36.25 -3.62 -30.14
N ASP A 340 -36.44 -4.47 -31.14
CA ASP A 340 -37.53 -4.40 -32.12
C ASP A 340 -38.90 -4.47 -31.44
N GLN A 341 -39.09 -5.42 -30.51
CA GLN A 341 -40.34 -5.54 -29.74
C GLN A 341 -40.64 -4.28 -28.91
N TRP A 342 -39.62 -3.61 -28.36
CA TRP A 342 -39.79 -2.33 -27.67
C TRP A 342 -40.06 -1.17 -28.65
N CYS A 343 -39.46 -1.19 -29.84
CA CYS A 343 -39.70 -0.18 -30.87
C CYS A 343 -41.12 -0.24 -31.45
N ARG A 344 -41.69 -1.45 -31.59
CA ARG A 344 -43.06 -1.70 -32.11
C ARG A 344 -44.17 -1.02 -31.31
N ASP A 345 -43.94 -0.75 -30.04
CA ASP A 345 -44.90 -0.02 -29.21
C ASP A 345 -45.03 1.46 -29.64
N SER A 346 -44.11 1.99 -30.45
CA SER A 346 -44.05 3.42 -30.76
C SER A 346 -44.87 3.86 -31.97
N PRO A 347 -45.55 5.03 -31.93
CA PRO A 347 -46.17 5.64 -33.10
C PRO A 347 -45.16 6.04 -34.20
N LYS A 348 -43.85 6.02 -33.93
CA LYS A 348 -42.77 6.27 -34.90
C LYS A 348 -42.08 5.00 -35.42
N TYR A 349 -42.67 3.83 -35.21
CA TYR A 349 -42.04 2.56 -35.58
C TYR A 349 -41.94 2.36 -37.11
N ASP A 350 -40.70 2.37 -37.62
CA ASP A 350 -40.34 1.76 -38.90
C ASP A 350 -39.34 0.62 -38.66
N ALA A 351 -39.68 -0.56 -39.18
CA ALA A 351 -38.89 -1.78 -38.98
C ALA A 351 -37.48 -1.69 -39.59
N ARG A 352 -37.35 -1.07 -40.76
CA ARG A 352 -36.06 -0.91 -41.47
C ARG A 352 -35.19 0.12 -40.77
N GLN A 353 -35.78 1.19 -40.22
CA GLN A 353 -35.07 2.19 -39.43
C GLN A 353 -34.60 1.60 -38.09
N ALA A 354 -35.43 0.80 -37.41
CA ALA A 354 -35.05 0.10 -36.18
C ALA A 354 -33.91 -0.90 -36.43
N GLU A 355 -34.04 -1.75 -37.45
CA GLU A 355 -33.00 -2.72 -37.86
C GLU A 355 -31.70 -2.02 -38.29
N SER A 356 -31.79 -1.00 -39.15
CA SER A 356 -30.63 -0.21 -39.61
C SER A 356 -29.94 0.52 -38.46
N THR A 357 -30.69 1.04 -37.49
CA THR A 357 -30.11 1.70 -36.30
C THR A 357 -29.41 0.71 -35.37
N TYR A 358 -29.98 -0.47 -35.18
CA TYR A 358 -29.37 -1.53 -34.37
C TYR A 358 -28.12 -2.11 -35.05
N ASN A 359 -28.23 -2.54 -36.32
CA ASN A 359 -27.13 -3.13 -37.09
C ASN A 359 -26.04 -2.12 -37.48
N GLY A 360 -26.37 -0.82 -37.50
CA GLY A 360 -25.43 0.28 -37.72
C GLY A 360 -24.63 0.67 -36.47
N LEU A 361 -24.97 0.14 -35.28
CA LEU A 361 -24.31 0.45 -34.02
C LEU A 361 -23.27 -0.62 -33.65
N GLU A 362 -22.02 -0.20 -33.47
CA GLU A 362 -21.00 -1.02 -32.80
C GLU A 362 -21.09 -0.84 -31.27
N PRO A 363 -21.07 -1.94 -30.48
CA PRO A 363 -20.99 -1.84 -29.01
C PRO A 363 -19.81 -0.99 -28.54
N ARG A 364 -20.11 0.06 -27.79
CA ARG A 364 -19.14 1.06 -27.29
C ARG A 364 -18.50 0.57 -26.00
N LEU A 365 -17.21 0.30 -26.06
CA LEU A 365 -16.42 -0.06 -24.90
C LEU A 365 -16.40 1.06 -23.84
N VAL A 366 -16.58 0.70 -22.57
CA VAL A 366 -16.42 1.62 -21.42
C VAL A 366 -14.98 2.16 -21.32
N SER A 367 -14.02 1.47 -21.94
CA SER A 367 -12.58 1.71 -21.89
C SER A 367 -12.04 2.81 -22.81
N SER A 368 -12.89 3.59 -23.51
CA SER A 368 -12.41 4.73 -24.29
C SER A 368 -12.35 6.00 -23.43
N PRO A 369 -11.17 6.41 -22.90
CA PRO A 369 -11.11 7.47 -21.88
C PRO A 369 -11.77 8.77 -22.33
N GLY A 370 -12.73 9.21 -21.52
CA GLY A 370 -13.51 10.44 -21.68
C GLY A 370 -15.00 10.24 -21.97
N GLN A 371 -15.41 9.14 -22.64
CA GLN A 371 -16.82 8.91 -23.01
C GLN A 371 -17.41 7.66 -22.34
N PRO A 372 -18.19 7.77 -21.22
CA PRO A 372 -18.85 6.63 -20.61
C PRO A 372 -19.91 5.99 -21.52
N ALA A 373 -19.88 4.66 -21.63
CA ALA A 373 -20.84 3.91 -22.44
C ALA A 373 -22.26 3.91 -21.85
N ARG A 374 -23.25 3.75 -22.73
CA ARG A 374 -24.67 3.60 -22.37
C ARG A 374 -24.95 2.14 -22.04
N THR A 375 -24.85 1.77 -20.77
CA THR A 375 -25.06 0.40 -20.25
C THR A 375 -26.46 0.19 -19.64
N ILE A 376 -26.76 -1.01 -19.14
CA ILE A 376 -27.99 -1.32 -18.38
C ILE A 376 -28.23 -0.36 -17.21
N ALA A 377 -27.18 0.14 -16.55
CA ALA A 377 -27.30 1.17 -15.50
C ALA A 377 -27.75 2.55 -16.02
N THR A 378 -27.73 2.77 -17.34
CA THR A 378 -28.37 3.92 -18.00
C THR A 378 -29.84 3.63 -18.27
N LEU A 379 -30.20 2.43 -18.73
CA LEU A 379 -31.59 2.02 -18.87
C LEU A 379 -32.32 2.02 -17.53
N ARG A 380 -31.72 1.49 -16.46
CA ARG A 380 -32.30 1.52 -15.11
C ARG A 380 -32.65 2.94 -14.68
N ARG A 381 -31.78 3.92 -14.93
CA ARG A 381 -32.03 5.35 -14.62
C ARG A 381 -33.14 5.97 -15.49
N LEU A 382 -33.30 5.54 -16.74
CA LEU A 382 -34.40 5.99 -17.62
C LEU A 382 -35.75 5.40 -17.16
N VAL A 383 -35.77 4.11 -16.80
CA VAL A 383 -36.94 3.41 -16.25
C VAL A 383 -37.32 3.97 -14.88
N GLU A 384 -36.34 4.22 -14.00
CA GLU A 384 -36.50 4.88 -12.69
C GLU A 384 -37.01 6.32 -12.85
N HIS A 385 -36.57 7.06 -13.88
CA HIS A 385 -37.13 8.37 -14.19
C HIS A 385 -38.61 8.30 -14.61
N CYS A 386 -39.02 7.25 -15.32
CA CYS A 386 -40.42 7.06 -15.73
C CYS A 386 -41.30 6.50 -14.60
N HIS A 387 -40.75 5.61 -13.77
CA HIS A 387 -41.43 4.93 -12.67
C HIS A 387 -40.60 5.03 -11.37
N PRO A 388 -40.61 6.17 -10.64
CA PRO A 388 -39.69 6.42 -9.51
C PRO A 388 -39.72 5.44 -8.33
N ARG A 389 -40.71 4.54 -8.27
CA ARG A 389 -40.82 3.50 -7.23
C ARG A 389 -40.56 2.07 -7.72
N ILE A 390 -40.28 1.86 -9.01
CA ILE A 390 -40.19 0.51 -9.60
C ILE A 390 -39.05 -0.34 -9.03
N PHE A 391 -37.94 0.29 -8.62
CA PHE A 391 -36.84 -0.38 -7.90
C PHE A 391 -36.85 -0.11 -6.40
N GLU A 392 -37.87 0.57 -5.87
CA GLU A 392 -37.91 0.96 -4.46
C GLU A 392 -37.95 -0.26 -3.55
N GLU A 393 -38.80 -1.24 -3.86
CA GLU A 393 -38.90 -2.46 -3.05
C GLU A 393 -37.62 -3.33 -3.15
N ALA A 394 -37.08 -3.54 -4.35
CA ALA A 394 -35.82 -4.25 -4.55
C ALA A 394 -34.64 -3.56 -3.83
N THR A 395 -34.56 -2.23 -3.89
CA THR A 395 -33.55 -1.44 -3.18
C THR A 395 -33.75 -1.55 -1.66
N ASN A 396 -34.99 -1.42 -1.16
CA ASN A 396 -35.29 -1.63 0.26
C ASN A 396 -34.90 -3.05 0.71
N ARG A 397 -35.15 -4.07 -0.11
CA ARG A 397 -34.79 -5.48 0.15
C ARG A 397 -33.28 -5.66 0.29
N TRP A 398 -32.48 -5.05 -0.59
CA TRP A 398 -31.01 -5.06 -0.51
C TRP A 398 -30.47 -4.27 0.69
N VAL A 399 -30.99 -3.06 0.92
CA VAL A 399 -30.62 -2.23 2.08
C VAL A 399 -30.93 -2.98 3.39
N HIS A 400 -32.12 -3.58 3.51
CA HIS A 400 -32.52 -4.42 4.64
C HIS A 400 -31.58 -5.63 4.84
N GLN A 401 -31.19 -6.33 3.76
CA GLN A 401 -30.23 -7.44 3.79
C GLN A 401 -28.83 -7.10 4.36
N CYS A 402 -28.47 -5.82 4.45
CA CYS A 402 -27.20 -5.38 5.05
C CYS A 402 -27.32 -4.90 6.51
N MET A 403 -28.54 -4.75 7.02
CA MET A 403 -28.82 -4.04 8.27
C MET A 403 -29.64 -4.86 9.27
N PHE A 404 -30.24 -5.96 8.80
CA PHE A 404 -31.10 -6.89 9.54
C PHE A 404 -30.72 -8.33 9.17
N PRO A 405 -30.99 -9.31 10.05
CA PRO A 405 -31.11 -10.70 9.65
C PRO A 405 -32.25 -10.87 8.64
N THR A 406 -31.97 -11.58 7.54
CA THR A 406 -32.95 -12.02 6.54
C THR A 406 -32.93 -13.55 6.32
N VAL A 407 -32.01 -14.27 6.96
CA VAL A 407 -32.09 -15.74 7.09
C VAL A 407 -33.34 -16.20 7.83
N ASP A 408 -33.90 -17.34 7.41
CA ASP A 408 -34.90 -18.06 8.21
C ASP A 408 -34.21 -18.81 9.36
N PHE A 409 -34.50 -18.41 10.59
CA PHE A 409 -33.92 -19.02 11.79
C PHE A 409 -34.46 -20.43 12.07
N ALA A 410 -35.68 -20.75 11.64
CA ALA A 410 -36.28 -22.07 11.81
C ALA A 410 -35.72 -23.07 10.78
N GLU A 411 -35.56 -22.67 9.52
CA GLU A 411 -34.88 -23.46 8.49
C GLU A 411 -33.42 -23.78 8.89
N LEU A 412 -32.69 -22.77 9.40
CA LEU A 412 -31.34 -22.96 9.93
C LEU A 412 -31.29 -23.67 11.29
N GLY A 413 -32.42 -23.99 11.93
CA GLY A 413 -32.49 -24.64 13.25
C GLY A 413 -32.05 -23.77 14.45
N ILE A 414 -31.72 -22.49 14.24
CA ILE A 414 -31.18 -21.56 15.24
C ILE A 414 -32.30 -21.03 16.16
N LYS A 415 -32.12 -21.13 17.48
CA LYS A 415 -33.14 -20.65 18.43
C LYS A 415 -33.13 -19.11 18.53
N ARG A 416 -34.16 -18.46 17.98
CA ARG A 416 -34.43 -17.01 18.10
C ARG A 416 -35.21 -16.66 19.38
N LYS A 417 -34.89 -15.53 20.01
CA LYS A 417 -35.71 -14.86 21.05
C LYS A 417 -35.65 -13.34 20.89
N SER A 418 -36.79 -12.70 20.69
CA SER A 418 -36.90 -11.23 20.67
C SER A 418 -37.59 -10.70 21.93
N TYR A 419 -37.27 -9.49 22.35
CA TYR A 419 -37.95 -8.72 23.39
C TYR A 419 -37.68 -7.22 23.23
N SER A 420 -38.43 -6.37 23.93
CA SER A 420 -38.08 -4.95 24.11
C SER A 420 -37.87 -4.68 25.61
N SER A 421 -36.75 -4.05 25.96
CA SER A 421 -36.37 -3.66 27.32
C SER A 421 -35.28 -2.60 27.28
N ARG A 422 -35.36 -1.57 28.14
CA ARG A 422 -34.34 -0.48 28.19
C ARG A 422 -32.91 -1.01 28.31
N TYR A 423 -32.75 -2.06 29.12
CA TYR A 423 -31.50 -2.79 29.23
C TYR A 423 -31.65 -4.23 28.75
N VAL A 424 -30.57 -4.73 28.16
CA VAL A 424 -30.40 -6.14 27.77
C VAL A 424 -30.51 -7.04 29.02
N LYS A 425 -31.14 -8.20 28.86
CA LYS A 425 -31.32 -9.21 29.93
C LYS A 425 -30.05 -10.02 30.15
N ALA A 426 -29.84 -10.51 31.37
CA ALA A 426 -28.66 -11.25 31.79
C ALA A 426 -28.29 -12.42 30.85
N PHE A 427 -26.99 -12.57 30.59
CA PHE A 427 -26.49 -13.55 29.62
C PHE A 427 -26.27 -14.94 30.20
N THR A 428 -26.08 -15.11 31.51
CA THR A 428 -25.67 -16.38 32.09
C THR A 428 -26.62 -17.53 31.80
N GLN A 429 -27.93 -17.36 32.03
CA GLN A 429 -28.93 -18.39 31.74
C GLN A 429 -28.99 -18.82 30.25
N PRO A 430 -28.98 -17.93 29.24
CA PRO A 430 -28.84 -18.36 27.85
C PRO A 430 -27.44 -18.85 27.47
N TRP A 431 -26.37 -18.38 28.10
CA TRP A 431 -24.98 -18.69 27.72
C TRP A 431 -24.43 -19.97 28.38
N THR A 432 -25.10 -20.49 29.41
CA THR A 432 -24.90 -21.87 29.89
C THR A 432 -25.60 -22.90 29.02
N CYS A 433 -26.76 -22.56 28.42
CA CYS A 433 -27.50 -23.47 27.53
C CYS A 433 -27.00 -23.47 26.06
N TYR A 434 -26.40 -22.36 25.60
CA TYR A 434 -25.97 -22.19 24.21
C TYR A 434 -24.52 -21.67 24.17
N PRO A 435 -23.55 -22.46 23.71
CA PRO A 435 -22.16 -22.03 23.60
C PRO A 435 -21.97 -20.74 22.80
N HIS A 436 -22.78 -20.50 21.75
CA HIS A 436 -22.70 -19.28 20.93
C HIS A 436 -23.95 -18.42 21.08
N LEU A 437 -23.82 -17.26 21.73
CA LEU A 437 -24.89 -16.28 21.90
C LEU A 437 -24.66 -15.08 20.96
N LEU A 438 -25.59 -14.86 20.03
CA LEU A 438 -25.60 -13.73 19.10
C LEU A 438 -26.62 -12.71 19.58
N LEU A 439 -26.16 -11.49 19.90
CA LEU A 439 -26.99 -10.42 20.43
C LEU A 439 -27.05 -9.22 19.48
N ARG A 440 -28.25 -8.93 18.97
CA ARG A 440 -28.58 -7.64 18.35
C ARG A 440 -29.26 -6.75 19.39
N ALA A 441 -28.64 -5.63 19.75
CA ALA A 441 -29.25 -4.64 20.64
C ALA A 441 -28.65 -3.25 20.42
N HIS A 442 -29.50 -2.22 20.42
CA HIS A 442 -29.10 -0.83 20.18
C HIS A 442 -27.97 -0.36 21.12
N MET A 443 -27.21 0.65 20.70
CA MET A 443 -26.19 1.29 21.56
C MET A 443 -26.83 1.88 22.82
N GLY A 444 -26.11 1.92 23.94
CA GLY A 444 -26.63 2.40 25.24
C GLY A 444 -27.47 1.37 26.03
N THR A 445 -27.94 0.28 25.42
CA THR A 445 -28.80 -0.74 26.09
C THR A 445 -28.07 -1.67 27.09
N GLY A 446 -26.85 -1.33 27.52
CA GLY A 446 -26.11 -2.05 28.55
C GLY A 446 -25.43 -3.37 28.11
N LYS A 447 -25.22 -3.60 26.80
CA LYS A 447 -24.57 -4.83 26.26
C LYS A 447 -23.29 -5.22 27.04
N THR A 448 -22.33 -4.31 27.12
CA THR A 448 -21.04 -4.52 27.79
C THR A 448 -21.20 -4.72 29.30
N THR A 449 -22.16 -4.03 29.93
CA THR A 449 -22.49 -4.19 31.36
C THR A 449 -22.98 -5.61 31.68
N GLN A 450 -23.85 -6.18 30.84
CA GLN A 450 -24.32 -7.55 30.99
C GLN A 450 -23.22 -8.59 30.70
N ALA A 451 -22.25 -8.26 29.85
CA ALA A 451 -21.08 -9.11 29.63
C ALA A 451 -20.13 -9.11 30.84
N VAL A 452 -19.94 -7.95 31.49
CA VAL A 452 -19.19 -7.82 32.75
C VAL A 452 -19.87 -8.64 33.86
N ALA A 453 -21.17 -8.45 34.09
CA ALA A 453 -21.92 -9.20 35.09
C ALA A 453 -21.88 -10.73 34.86
N ALA A 454 -21.95 -11.17 33.59
CA ALA A 454 -21.85 -12.59 33.26
C ALA A 454 -20.46 -13.17 33.53
N ILE A 455 -19.39 -12.38 33.44
CA ILE A 455 -18.03 -12.80 33.84
C ILE A 455 -17.92 -12.89 35.37
N GLU A 456 -18.52 -11.96 36.10
CA GLU A 456 -18.53 -11.93 37.57
C GLU A 456 -19.30 -13.13 38.17
N GLU A 457 -20.40 -13.54 37.53
CA GLU A 457 -21.19 -14.71 37.90
C GLU A 457 -20.49 -16.03 37.50
N LEU A 458 -20.00 -16.15 36.25
CA LEU A 458 -19.39 -17.40 35.74
C LEU A 458 -17.96 -17.66 36.22
N LYS A 459 -17.22 -16.62 36.61
CA LYS A 459 -15.81 -16.67 37.10
C LYS A 459 -14.88 -17.49 36.19
N PRO A 460 -14.81 -17.17 34.89
CA PRO A 460 -14.10 -17.96 33.89
C PRO A 460 -12.59 -18.06 34.15
N SER A 461 -12.03 -19.22 33.82
CA SER A 461 -10.60 -19.53 33.91
C SER A 461 -9.72 -18.72 32.93
N SER A 462 -10.32 -18.24 31.84
CA SER A 462 -9.66 -17.47 30.78
C SER A 462 -10.68 -16.73 29.89
N VAL A 463 -10.34 -15.52 29.45
CA VAL A 463 -11.21 -14.65 28.64
C VAL A 463 -10.43 -13.97 27.51
N LEU A 464 -10.96 -14.02 26.29
CA LEU A 464 -10.49 -13.24 25.14
C LEU A 464 -11.55 -12.25 24.68
N ILE A 465 -11.22 -10.98 24.64
CA ILE A 465 -12.05 -9.93 24.05
C ILE A 465 -11.43 -9.53 22.71
N ILE A 466 -12.10 -9.88 21.61
CA ILE A 466 -11.73 -9.48 20.25
C ILE A 466 -12.45 -8.16 19.96
N THR A 467 -11.70 -7.21 19.40
CA THR A 467 -12.20 -5.89 19.01
C THR A 467 -11.71 -5.52 17.61
N PRO A 468 -12.40 -4.61 16.91
CA PRO A 468 -11.97 -4.17 15.60
C PRO A 468 -10.82 -3.14 15.64
N ARG A 469 -10.64 -2.37 16.72
CA ARG A 469 -9.71 -1.22 16.73
C ARG A 469 -9.01 -1.04 18.07
N GLN A 470 -7.76 -0.58 18.05
CA GLN A 470 -6.96 -0.24 19.24
C GLN A 470 -7.69 0.68 20.23
N THR A 471 -8.45 1.67 19.72
CA THR A 471 -9.24 2.60 20.56
C THR A 471 -10.36 1.88 21.33
N LEU A 472 -11.04 0.92 20.69
CA LEU A 472 -12.03 0.08 21.37
C LEU A 472 -11.35 -0.92 22.31
N ALA A 473 -10.24 -1.54 21.92
CA ALA A 473 -9.46 -2.42 22.81
C ALA A 473 -9.04 -1.73 24.12
N ALA A 474 -8.60 -0.47 24.04
CA ALA A 474 -8.26 0.36 25.20
C ALA A 474 -9.50 0.70 26.07
N SER A 475 -10.63 1.02 25.44
CA SER A 475 -11.89 1.34 26.13
C SER A 475 -12.52 0.12 26.81
N SER A 476 -12.63 -1.00 26.09
CA SER A 476 -13.07 -2.28 26.63
C SER A 476 -12.21 -2.71 27.83
N MET A 477 -10.89 -2.51 27.78
CA MET A 477 -10.02 -2.77 28.95
C MET A 477 -10.49 -2.00 30.20
N GLY A 478 -10.87 -0.73 30.07
CA GLY A 478 -11.39 0.06 31.20
C GLY A 478 -12.69 -0.51 31.78
N VAL A 479 -13.65 -0.87 30.92
CA VAL A 479 -14.97 -1.38 31.35
C VAL A 479 -14.89 -2.79 31.96
N TYR A 480 -14.12 -3.68 31.34
CA TYR A 480 -14.02 -5.10 31.73
C TYR A 480 -13.05 -5.35 32.89
N LYS A 481 -12.11 -4.43 33.19
CA LYS A 481 -11.18 -4.59 34.33
C LYS A 481 -11.84 -4.65 35.71
N ARG A 482 -13.12 -4.25 35.81
CA ARG A 482 -13.91 -4.38 37.04
C ARG A 482 -14.17 -5.85 37.40
N ALA A 483 -14.53 -6.66 36.40
CA ALA A 483 -14.68 -8.12 36.54
C ALA A 483 -13.34 -8.87 36.41
N LEU A 484 -12.40 -8.33 35.65
CA LEU A 484 -11.10 -8.94 35.33
C LEU A 484 -9.93 -7.98 35.61
N PRO A 485 -9.55 -7.74 36.89
CA PRO A 485 -8.42 -6.86 37.22
C PRO A 485 -7.13 -7.21 36.47
N GLN A 486 -6.92 -8.51 36.22
CA GLN A 486 -5.82 -9.13 35.49
C GLN A 486 -5.93 -9.05 33.95
N LEU A 487 -6.91 -8.34 33.39
CA LEU A 487 -7.08 -8.17 31.93
C LEU A 487 -5.95 -7.34 31.34
N ILE A 488 -5.24 -7.91 30.36
CA ILE A 488 -4.07 -7.30 29.72
C ILE A 488 -4.39 -6.89 28.28
N HIS A 489 -3.84 -5.74 27.86
CA HIS A 489 -3.93 -5.26 26.48
C HIS A 489 -2.80 -5.86 25.63
N TYR A 490 -3.11 -6.39 24.45
CA TYR A 490 -2.15 -7.12 23.60
C TYR A 490 -0.86 -6.35 23.24
N GLN A 491 -0.88 -5.02 23.24
CA GLN A 491 0.32 -4.19 23.02
C GLN A 491 1.25 -4.09 24.24
N LYS A 492 0.72 -4.34 25.45
CA LYS A 492 1.48 -4.30 26.72
C LYS A 492 2.02 -5.68 27.12
N SER A 493 1.54 -6.75 26.50
CA SER A 493 2.07 -8.10 26.70
C SER A 493 3.22 -8.41 25.74
N PRO A 494 4.40 -8.86 26.25
CA PRO A 494 5.44 -9.43 25.41
C PRO A 494 5.09 -10.84 24.90
N ARG A 495 4.20 -11.58 25.59
CA ARG A 495 3.85 -12.99 25.34
C ARG A 495 2.33 -13.20 25.28
N VAL A 496 1.71 -12.63 24.24
CA VAL A 496 0.25 -12.56 24.04
C VAL A 496 -0.43 -13.93 23.95
N ASP A 497 0.32 -14.98 23.66
CA ASP A 497 -0.09 -16.37 23.63
C ASP A 497 -0.17 -17.03 25.02
N GLU A 498 0.60 -16.56 26.01
CA GLU A 498 0.56 -17.04 27.40
C GLU A 498 -0.58 -16.41 28.22
N GLU A 499 -1.06 -15.22 27.84
CA GLU A 499 -2.03 -14.43 28.61
C GLU A 499 -3.37 -15.15 28.82
N ARG A 500 -3.86 -15.25 30.07
CA ARG A 500 -5.18 -15.87 30.35
C ARG A 500 -6.36 -14.94 30.11
N PHE A 501 -6.15 -13.63 30.24
CA PHE A 501 -7.20 -12.61 30.20
C PHE A 501 -6.72 -11.48 29.29
N LEU A 502 -7.17 -11.48 28.03
CA LEU A 502 -6.60 -10.67 26.96
C LEU A 502 -7.67 -9.85 26.25
N VAL A 503 -7.38 -8.58 25.96
CA VAL A 503 -8.08 -7.82 24.91
C VAL A 503 -7.15 -7.60 23.73
N CYS A 504 -7.63 -7.92 22.53
CA CYS A 504 -6.85 -7.97 21.29
C CYS A 504 -7.61 -7.33 20.13
N GLN A 505 -6.89 -6.66 19.22
CA GLN A 505 -7.43 -6.27 17.92
C GLN A 505 -7.30 -7.44 16.92
N LEU A 506 -8.29 -7.60 16.02
CA LEU A 506 -8.30 -8.66 15.00
C LEU A 506 -6.97 -8.82 14.24
N GLU A 507 -6.39 -7.74 13.71
CA GLU A 507 -5.11 -7.81 12.96
C GLU A 507 -3.91 -8.32 13.79
N SER A 508 -4.02 -8.37 15.12
CA SER A 508 -3.00 -8.92 16.02
C SER A 508 -3.34 -10.32 16.55
N LEU A 509 -4.47 -10.90 16.17
CA LEU A 509 -4.94 -12.20 16.64
C LEU A 509 -4.01 -13.35 16.24
N PHE A 510 -3.15 -13.18 15.22
CA PHE A 510 -2.09 -14.13 14.87
C PHE A 510 -1.06 -14.34 16.01
N ARG A 511 -0.98 -13.43 16.99
CA ARG A 511 -0.11 -13.56 18.18
C ARG A 511 -0.71 -14.47 19.26
N VAL A 512 -1.94 -14.97 19.08
CA VAL A 512 -2.67 -15.73 20.09
C VAL A 512 -2.60 -17.22 19.77
N GLY A 513 -1.76 -17.96 20.51
CA GLY A 513 -1.62 -19.42 20.37
C GLY A 513 -2.65 -20.25 21.15
N ARG A 514 -3.05 -19.79 22.34
CA ARG A 514 -3.91 -20.54 23.28
C ARG A 514 -5.40 -20.60 22.93
N THR A 515 -6.12 -21.47 23.63
CA THR A 515 -7.60 -21.47 23.75
C THR A 515 -8.07 -20.63 24.95
N TYR A 516 -9.35 -20.32 24.99
CA TYR A 516 -10.01 -19.54 26.06
C TYR A 516 -11.39 -20.14 26.38
N GLU A 517 -11.80 -20.08 27.64
CA GLU A 517 -13.14 -20.52 28.06
C GLU A 517 -14.22 -19.60 27.51
N ILE A 518 -14.03 -18.28 27.67
CA ILE A 518 -14.93 -17.25 27.14
C ILE A 518 -14.24 -16.45 26.02
N VAL A 519 -14.92 -16.28 24.89
CA VAL A 519 -14.58 -15.33 23.83
C VAL A 519 -15.71 -14.30 23.68
N ILE A 520 -15.37 -13.03 23.53
CA ILE A 520 -16.31 -11.92 23.30
C ILE A 520 -15.90 -11.18 22.03
N LEU A 521 -16.87 -10.90 21.16
CA LEU A 521 -16.71 -10.11 19.94
C LEU A 521 -17.63 -8.89 20.03
N ASP A 522 -17.05 -7.77 20.43
CA ASP A 522 -17.75 -6.48 20.58
C ASP A 522 -17.69 -5.68 19.26
N GLU A 523 -18.84 -5.15 18.83
CA GLU A 523 -19.08 -4.61 17.47
C GLU A 523 -18.78 -5.67 16.38
N SER A 524 -19.41 -6.85 16.45
CA SER A 524 -19.08 -8.02 15.63
C SER A 524 -19.18 -7.83 14.11
N GLU A 525 -20.10 -7.00 13.60
CA GLU A 525 -20.18 -6.65 12.17
C GLU A 525 -18.97 -5.82 11.71
N SER A 526 -18.29 -5.16 12.64
CA SER A 526 -17.09 -4.35 12.41
C SER A 526 -15.84 -5.23 12.37
N ILE A 527 -15.75 -6.22 13.28
CA ILE A 527 -14.70 -7.25 13.26
C ILE A 527 -14.79 -8.06 11.95
N LEU A 528 -15.99 -8.52 11.58
CA LEU A 528 -16.18 -9.32 10.38
C LEU A 528 -15.93 -8.53 9.09
N ALA A 529 -16.27 -7.24 9.04
CA ALA A 529 -15.93 -6.38 7.91
C ALA A 529 -14.40 -6.22 7.67
N GLN A 530 -13.58 -6.31 8.72
CA GLN A 530 -12.12 -6.16 8.59
C GLN A 530 -11.43 -7.34 7.91
N PHE A 531 -12.04 -8.52 7.81
CA PHE A 531 -11.51 -9.58 6.93
C PHE A 531 -11.46 -9.16 5.45
N SER A 532 -12.18 -8.11 5.06
CA SER A 532 -12.08 -7.49 3.73
C SER A 532 -11.29 -6.17 3.72
N SER A 533 -10.44 -5.91 4.72
CA SER A 533 -9.55 -4.74 4.82
C SER A 533 -8.11 -5.06 4.37
N ASP A 534 -7.48 -4.12 3.66
CA ASP A 534 -6.07 -4.19 3.26
C ASP A 534 -5.10 -4.13 4.46
N THR A 535 -5.60 -3.81 5.68
CA THR A 535 -4.80 -3.71 6.91
C THR A 535 -4.33 -5.06 7.46
N VAL A 536 -4.93 -6.19 7.06
CA VAL A 536 -4.67 -7.51 7.65
C VAL A 536 -3.41 -8.17 7.07
N LYS A 537 -2.23 -7.62 7.41
CA LYS A 537 -0.89 -8.02 6.91
C LYS A 537 -0.43 -9.46 7.21
N LYS A 538 -1.24 -10.30 7.86
CA LYS A 538 -0.99 -11.72 8.14
C LYS A 538 -2.28 -12.55 8.00
N PHE A 539 -2.98 -12.34 6.89
CA PHE A 539 -4.37 -12.76 6.68
C PHE A 539 -4.64 -14.23 6.99
N GLN A 540 -3.76 -15.15 6.57
CA GLN A 540 -3.93 -16.59 6.82
C GLN A 540 -3.80 -16.93 8.31
N ALA A 541 -2.80 -16.37 9.02
CA ALA A 541 -2.58 -16.64 10.44
C ALA A 541 -3.65 -15.97 11.34
N VAL A 542 -4.16 -14.80 10.95
CA VAL A 542 -5.32 -14.15 11.60
C VAL A 542 -6.59 -14.99 11.42
N THR A 543 -6.86 -15.44 10.19
CA THR A 543 -7.99 -16.34 9.84
C THR A 543 -7.94 -17.65 10.64
N ALA A 544 -6.80 -18.34 10.63
CA ALA A 544 -6.62 -19.58 11.37
C ALA A 544 -6.79 -19.39 12.88
N SER A 545 -6.21 -18.32 13.45
CA SER A 545 -6.36 -18.00 14.87
C SER A 545 -7.80 -17.65 15.24
N PHE A 546 -8.52 -16.90 14.38
CA PHE A 546 -9.94 -16.57 14.56
C PHE A 546 -10.80 -17.83 14.58
N LYS A 547 -10.74 -18.65 13.54
CA LYS A 547 -11.45 -19.94 13.47
C LYS A 547 -11.16 -20.79 14.70
N ARG A 548 -9.88 -20.93 15.07
CA ARG A 548 -9.44 -21.72 16.22
C ARG A 548 -10.00 -21.20 17.54
N VAL A 549 -9.95 -19.90 17.85
CA VAL A 549 -10.50 -19.40 19.13
C VAL A 549 -12.02 -19.48 19.20
N ILE A 550 -12.74 -19.31 18.08
CA ILE A 550 -14.19 -19.53 18.04
C ILE A 550 -14.52 -21.01 18.29
N GLN A 551 -13.92 -21.92 17.54
CA GLN A 551 -14.21 -23.36 17.59
C GLN A 551 -13.77 -24.06 18.89
N THR A 552 -12.74 -23.54 19.56
CA THR A 552 -12.24 -24.12 20.83
C THR A 552 -12.77 -23.43 22.08
N SER A 553 -13.60 -22.40 21.94
CA SER A 553 -14.21 -21.73 23.09
C SER A 553 -15.34 -22.55 23.71
N THR A 554 -15.42 -22.57 25.04
CA THR A 554 -16.57 -23.14 25.75
C THR A 554 -17.81 -22.27 25.57
N ARG A 555 -17.59 -20.94 25.49
CA ARG A 555 -18.62 -19.91 25.44
C ARG A 555 -18.14 -18.74 24.59
N CYS A 556 -18.97 -18.29 23.66
CA CYS A 556 -18.70 -17.20 22.73
C CYS A 556 -19.89 -16.25 22.65
N LEU A 557 -19.63 -14.94 22.79
CA LEU A 557 -20.64 -13.88 22.77
C LEU A 557 -20.34 -12.91 21.61
N TRP A 558 -21.24 -12.85 20.64
CA TRP A 558 -21.18 -11.92 19.51
C TRP A 558 -22.18 -10.79 19.77
N THR A 559 -21.75 -9.53 19.78
CA THR A 559 -22.69 -8.42 19.98
C THR A 559 -22.47 -7.27 19.00
N ASP A 560 -23.57 -6.72 18.49
CA ASP A 560 -23.57 -5.53 17.63
C ASP A 560 -24.89 -4.77 17.79
N ALA A 561 -24.95 -3.52 17.30
CA ALA A 561 -26.21 -2.79 17.14
C ALA A 561 -26.92 -3.14 15.82
N PHE A 562 -26.15 -3.53 14.80
CA PHE A 562 -26.61 -3.72 13.42
C PHE A 562 -26.36 -5.15 12.91
N LEU A 563 -26.29 -6.12 13.83
CA LEU A 563 -26.08 -7.55 13.55
C LEU A 563 -27.01 -8.04 12.43
N ALA A 564 -26.42 -8.59 11.37
CA ALA A 564 -27.10 -9.04 10.16
C ALA A 564 -26.69 -10.48 9.79
N ASP A 565 -27.08 -10.94 8.60
CA ASP A 565 -26.77 -12.29 8.11
C ASP A 565 -25.28 -12.63 8.16
N ARG A 566 -24.41 -11.64 8.01
CA ARG A 566 -22.94 -11.79 8.08
C ARG A 566 -22.50 -12.47 9.38
N THR A 567 -22.90 -11.93 10.54
CA THR A 567 -22.57 -12.53 11.84
C THR A 567 -23.19 -13.91 11.99
N ILE A 568 -24.44 -14.10 11.54
CA ILE A 568 -25.18 -15.36 11.72
C ILE A 568 -24.58 -16.49 10.89
N SER A 569 -24.40 -16.29 9.58
CA SER A 569 -23.78 -17.30 8.70
C SER A 569 -22.34 -17.57 9.06
N THR A 570 -21.55 -16.54 9.42
CA THR A 570 -20.15 -16.75 9.84
C THR A 570 -20.08 -17.60 11.11
N CYS A 571 -20.94 -17.35 12.11
CA CYS A 571 -21.00 -18.20 13.29
C CYS A 571 -21.47 -19.63 12.96
N LEU A 572 -22.50 -19.78 12.11
CA LEU A 572 -23.02 -21.11 11.74
C LEU A 572 -21.97 -21.96 11.00
N GLU A 573 -21.26 -21.39 10.03
CA GLU A 573 -20.24 -22.12 9.26
C GLU A 573 -18.97 -22.41 10.07
N LEU A 574 -18.65 -21.59 11.09
CA LEU A 574 -17.55 -21.89 12.02
C LEU A 574 -17.93 -22.96 13.06
N VAL A 575 -19.16 -22.99 13.53
CA VAL A 575 -19.62 -23.90 14.61
C VAL A 575 -20.10 -25.25 14.07
N GLY A 576 -20.66 -25.29 12.87
CA GLY A 576 -21.17 -26.50 12.21
C GLY A 576 -22.43 -27.13 12.83
N ASP A 577 -22.96 -26.53 13.90
CA ASP A 577 -24.08 -27.05 14.67
C ASP A 577 -25.00 -25.90 15.13
N PRO A 578 -26.21 -25.75 14.57
CA PRO A 578 -27.13 -24.67 14.93
C PRO A 578 -27.76 -24.83 16.32
N ALA A 579 -27.78 -26.04 16.91
CA ALA A 579 -28.34 -26.25 18.24
C ALA A 579 -27.48 -25.58 19.33
N LYS A 580 -26.18 -25.40 19.06
CA LYS A 580 -25.25 -24.62 19.92
C LYS A 580 -25.43 -23.10 19.80
N ILE A 581 -26.27 -22.62 18.87
CA ILE A 581 -26.38 -21.20 18.50
C ILE A 581 -27.73 -20.63 18.95
N ARG A 582 -27.68 -19.48 19.63
CA ARG A 582 -28.86 -18.69 20.01
C ARG A 582 -28.79 -17.28 19.44
N TYR A 583 -29.80 -16.89 18.66
CA TYR A 583 -30.00 -15.50 18.29
C TYR A 583 -30.93 -14.81 19.29
N THR A 584 -30.52 -13.66 19.81
CA THR A 584 -31.27 -12.86 20.77
C THR A 584 -31.31 -11.41 20.32
N GLU A 585 -32.49 -10.80 20.37
CA GLU A 585 -32.76 -9.46 19.86
C GLU A 585 -33.45 -8.61 20.93
N ASN A 586 -32.89 -7.42 21.20
CA ASN A 586 -33.54 -6.38 22.00
C ASN A 586 -33.95 -5.21 21.09
N THR A 587 -35.25 -5.08 20.83
CA THR A 587 -35.83 -4.09 19.91
C THR A 587 -36.06 -2.71 20.53
N TYR A 588 -35.62 -2.49 21.77
CA TYR A 588 -35.75 -1.19 22.43
C TYR A 588 -34.82 -0.14 21.82
N GLN A 589 -35.42 0.89 21.21
CA GLN A 589 -34.73 2.09 20.75
C GLN A 589 -34.64 3.11 21.93
N PRO A 590 -33.44 3.44 22.44
CA PRO A 590 -33.27 4.32 23.60
C PRO A 590 -33.28 5.82 23.26
N ILE A 591 -33.21 6.17 21.97
CA ILE A 591 -33.07 7.53 21.48
C ILE A 591 -34.25 7.84 20.56
N ARG A 592 -34.75 9.07 20.65
CA ARG A 592 -35.73 9.66 19.73
C ARG A 592 -35.26 11.07 19.38
N ARG A 593 -35.01 11.32 18.10
CA ARG A 593 -34.40 12.56 17.59
C ARG A 593 -35.03 12.93 16.24
N THR A 594 -34.80 14.15 15.76
CA THR A 594 -35.18 14.58 14.41
C THR A 594 -33.93 14.74 13.54
N ALA A 595 -34.00 14.29 12.29
CA ALA A 595 -32.92 14.29 11.31
C ALA A 595 -33.31 15.14 10.10
N GLN A 596 -32.89 16.41 10.11
CA GLN A 596 -33.12 17.37 9.04
C GLN A 596 -32.05 17.23 7.94
N LEU A 597 -32.49 16.90 6.73
CA LEU A 597 -31.63 16.94 5.55
C LEU A 597 -31.38 18.41 5.15
N VAL A 598 -30.11 18.82 5.12
CA VAL A 598 -29.69 20.18 4.68
C VAL A 598 -28.97 20.21 3.35
N GLY A 599 -28.51 19.07 2.80
CA GLY A 599 -27.75 19.10 1.54
C GLY A 599 -27.63 17.77 0.78
N LYS A 600 -27.67 17.86 -0.54
CA LYS A 600 -27.54 16.72 -1.48
C LYS A 600 -26.56 17.02 -2.61
N GLY A 601 -25.89 15.98 -3.10
CA GLY A 601 -25.05 16.05 -4.30
C GLY A 601 -23.87 17.01 -4.14
N ALA A 602 -23.59 17.81 -5.17
CA ALA A 602 -22.45 18.73 -5.20
C ALA A 602 -22.48 19.76 -4.05
N ASN A 603 -23.66 20.24 -3.68
CA ASN A 603 -23.83 21.32 -2.70
C ASN A 603 -23.79 20.81 -1.25
N ALA A 604 -23.81 19.49 -1.03
CA ALA A 604 -23.87 18.87 0.29
C ALA A 604 -22.75 19.34 1.25
N LYS A 605 -21.54 19.54 0.73
CA LYS A 605 -20.40 20.03 1.50
C LYS A 605 -20.57 21.47 1.97
N VAL A 606 -21.13 22.34 1.11
CA VAL A 606 -21.35 23.76 1.43
C VAL A 606 -22.49 23.90 2.42
N ALA A 607 -23.61 23.21 2.19
CA ALA A 607 -24.82 23.34 3.02
C ALA A 607 -24.66 22.79 4.45
N ILE A 608 -23.85 21.75 4.68
CA ILE A 608 -23.54 21.30 6.05
C ILE A 608 -22.59 22.27 6.76
N ASN A 609 -21.66 22.88 6.02
CA ASN A 609 -20.73 23.88 6.54
C ASN A 609 -21.45 25.21 6.87
N SER A 610 -22.37 25.68 6.02
CA SER A 610 -23.22 26.86 6.31
C SER A 610 -24.12 26.60 7.52
N THR A 611 -24.71 25.40 7.62
CA THR A 611 -25.50 24.99 8.78
C THR A 611 -24.66 25.00 10.05
N LEU A 612 -23.45 24.43 10.04
CA LEU A 612 -22.54 24.44 11.19
C LEU A 612 -22.18 25.87 11.61
N GLN A 613 -21.75 26.70 10.65
CA GLN A 613 -21.35 28.08 10.89
C GLN A 613 -22.49 28.90 11.49
N ARG A 614 -23.72 28.77 10.95
CA ARG A 614 -24.91 29.47 11.44
C ARG A 614 -25.25 29.06 12.88
N LEU A 615 -25.25 27.77 13.19
CA LEU A 615 -25.55 27.27 14.54
C LEU A 615 -24.50 27.73 15.56
N ALA A 616 -23.21 27.57 15.24
CA ALA A 616 -22.11 28.00 16.11
C ALA A 616 -22.07 29.53 16.29
N SER A 617 -22.45 30.31 15.26
CA SER A 617 -22.57 31.77 15.36
C SER A 617 -23.76 32.22 16.20
N SER A 618 -24.81 31.39 16.33
CA SER A 618 -25.90 31.61 17.30
C SER A 618 -25.58 31.11 18.72
N GLY A 619 -24.35 30.67 18.99
CA GLY A 619 -23.91 30.20 20.31
C GLY A 619 -24.28 28.75 20.63
N ASP A 620 -24.78 27.97 19.67
CA ASP A 620 -25.00 26.53 19.89
C ASP A 620 -23.66 25.79 19.95
N ARG A 621 -23.59 24.81 20.85
CA ARG A 621 -22.55 23.79 20.95
C ARG A 621 -22.89 22.61 20.05
N ASN A 622 -21.96 22.26 19.17
CA ASN A 622 -22.23 21.35 18.05
C ASN A 622 -21.23 20.18 17.98
N VAL A 623 -21.73 19.04 17.50
CA VAL A 623 -20.95 17.83 17.23
C VAL A 623 -20.96 17.54 15.74
N CYS A 624 -19.84 17.61 15.04
CA CYS A 624 -19.74 17.31 13.61
C CYS A 624 -19.08 15.96 13.34
N VAL A 625 -19.81 15.01 12.72
CA VAL A 625 -19.29 13.69 12.35
C VAL A 625 -19.17 13.57 10.83
N SER A 626 -17.95 13.37 10.34
CA SER A 626 -17.64 13.47 8.91
C SER A 626 -17.02 12.21 8.30
N ALA A 627 -17.53 11.84 7.13
CA ALA A 627 -16.89 10.89 6.24
C ALA A 627 -15.65 11.48 5.51
N SER A 628 -15.36 12.77 5.60
CA SER A 628 -14.27 13.42 4.85
C SER A 628 -13.39 14.28 5.75
N ARG A 629 -12.10 13.90 5.83
CA ARG A 629 -11.05 14.72 6.47
C ARG A 629 -11.09 16.18 5.98
N ARG A 630 -11.11 16.38 4.66
CA ARG A 630 -11.13 17.71 4.03
C ARG A 630 -12.36 18.55 4.40
N GLN A 631 -13.57 17.98 4.33
CA GLN A 631 -14.76 18.76 4.73
C GLN A 631 -14.70 19.14 6.21
N LEU A 632 -14.13 18.28 7.05
CA LEU A 632 -14.01 18.54 8.48
C LEU A 632 -12.96 19.61 8.80
N GLU A 633 -11.84 19.63 8.08
CA GLU A 633 -10.82 20.70 8.16
C GLU A 633 -11.38 22.05 7.68
N GLU A 634 -12.11 22.06 6.55
CA GLU A 634 -12.84 23.25 6.09
C GLU A 634 -13.95 23.69 7.05
N ALA A 635 -14.53 22.77 7.83
CA ALA A 635 -15.55 23.06 8.84
C ALA A 635 -14.96 23.61 10.15
N GLU A 636 -13.74 23.19 10.52
CA GLU A 636 -13.01 23.72 11.66
C GLU A 636 -12.75 25.23 11.50
N CYS A 637 -12.34 25.67 10.31
CA CYS A 637 -12.11 27.09 10.02
C CYS A 637 -13.35 27.98 10.19
N LEU A 638 -14.57 27.41 10.10
CA LEU A 638 -15.83 28.16 10.09
C LEU A 638 -16.50 28.32 11.46
N VAL A 639 -15.99 27.69 12.52
CA VAL A 639 -16.58 27.78 13.88
C VAL A 639 -15.68 28.55 14.86
N PRO A 640 -16.25 29.36 15.76
CA PRO A 640 -15.48 30.02 16.83
C PRO A 640 -14.85 29.00 17.79
N ALA A 641 -13.79 29.44 18.47
CA ALA A 641 -13.20 28.72 19.59
C ALA A 641 -14.01 28.98 20.90
N PRO A 642 -13.98 28.06 21.89
CA PRO A 642 -13.22 26.82 21.96
C PRO A 642 -13.76 25.70 21.05
N ARG A 643 -12.85 25.13 20.24
CA ARG A 643 -13.16 24.06 19.26
C ARG A 643 -12.12 22.94 19.26
N LEU A 644 -12.53 21.72 18.90
CA LEU A 644 -11.66 20.53 18.84
C LEU A 644 -12.03 19.60 17.68
N PHE A 645 -11.14 19.44 16.71
CA PHE A 645 -11.37 18.60 15.53
C PHE A 645 -10.39 17.42 15.42
N ILE A 646 -10.93 16.20 15.21
CA ILE A 646 -10.18 14.94 15.33
C ILE A 646 -10.23 14.12 14.02
N THR A 647 -9.13 14.21 13.29
CA THR A 647 -8.85 13.48 12.05
C THR A 647 -7.87 12.31 12.30
N SER A 648 -7.56 11.55 11.25
CA SER A 648 -6.46 10.59 11.29
C SER A 648 -5.10 11.29 11.51
N GLN A 649 -4.95 12.53 11.04
CA GLN A 649 -3.72 13.30 11.14
C GLN A 649 -3.52 13.94 12.52
N THR A 650 -4.58 14.30 13.25
CA THR A 650 -4.52 14.85 14.62
C THR A 650 -3.49 14.12 15.49
N PRO A 651 -2.66 14.83 16.28
CA PRO A 651 -1.63 14.22 17.13
C PRO A 651 -2.20 13.15 18.05
N ASP A 652 -1.48 12.04 18.20
CA ASP A 652 -2.00 10.91 18.94
C ASP A 652 -1.96 11.14 20.48
N SER A 653 -1.20 12.14 20.93
CA SER A 653 -1.26 12.72 22.29
C SER A 653 -2.60 13.40 22.60
N VAL A 654 -3.28 13.96 21.61
CA VAL A 654 -4.66 14.48 21.74
C VAL A 654 -5.65 13.31 21.72
N LYS A 655 -5.44 12.32 20.85
CA LYS A 655 -6.28 11.10 20.82
C LYS A 655 -6.18 10.28 22.11
N ALA A 656 -5.05 10.30 22.81
CA ALA A 656 -4.89 9.64 24.10
C ALA A 656 -5.83 10.23 25.19
N GLN A 657 -6.18 11.51 25.09
CA GLN A 657 -7.11 12.18 26.01
C GLN A 657 -8.57 11.70 25.81
N LEU A 658 -8.90 11.08 24.68
CA LEU A 658 -10.20 10.43 24.46
C LEU A 658 -10.46 9.23 25.38
N ALA A 659 -9.46 8.79 26.15
CA ALA A 659 -9.65 7.85 27.26
C ALA A 659 -10.59 8.40 28.34
N ASP A 660 -10.67 9.74 28.49
CA ASP A 660 -11.72 10.44 29.23
C ASP A 660 -12.32 11.56 28.36
N ALA A 661 -13.11 11.15 27.38
CA ALA A 661 -13.81 12.08 26.51
C ALA A 661 -14.87 12.94 27.22
N ASN A 662 -15.35 12.55 28.41
CA ASN A 662 -16.29 13.37 29.19
C ASN A 662 -15.56 14.62 29.72
N THR A 663 -14.42 14.45 30.36
CA THR A 663 -13.58 15.59 30.80
C THR A 663 -13.02 16.39 29.63
N LEU A 664 -12.66 15.74 28.50
CA LEU A 664 -12.13 16.43 27.33
C LEU A 664 -13.17 17.28 26.60
N PHE A 665 -14.29 16.70 26.17
CA PHE A 665 -15.24 17.39 25.27
C PHE A 665 -16.03 18.51 25.96
N THR A 666 -16.17 18.47 27.29
CA THR A 666 -16.82 19.55 28.06
C THR A 666 -16.05 20.88 27.99
N GLN A 667 -14.76 20.85 27.60
CA GLN A 667 -13.91 22.04 27.42
C GLN A 667 -14.17 22.80 26.11
N TYR A 668 -15.00 22.25 25.21
CA TYR A 668 -15.19 22.78 23.85
C TYR A 668 -16.67 22.96 23.52
N ASP A 669 -16.99 24.06 22.87
CA ASP A 669 -18.34 24.33 22.37
C ASP A 669 -18.58 23.58 21.05
N ASN A 670 -17.58 23.56 20.16
CA ASN A 670 -17.68 22.91 18.85
C ASN A 670 -16.67 21.77 18.72
N ILE A 671 -17.15 20.53 18.68
CA ILE A 671 -16.30 19.36 18.42
C ILE A 671 -16.59 18.77 17.04
N GLY A 672 -15.56 18.23 16.39
CA GLY A 672 -15.72 17.49 15.15
C GLY A 672 -14.82 16.27 15.07
N TYR A 673 -15.28 15.20 14.43
CA TYR A 673 -14.46 14.02 14.21
C TYR A 673 -14.80 13.25 12.95
N THR A 674 -13.76 12.63 12.39
CA THR A 674 -13.88 11.70 11.27
C THR A 674 -14.22 10.29 11.76
N GLY A 675 -14.20 9.31 10.85
CA GLY A 675 -14.12 7.88 11.17
C GLY A 675 -12.95 7.46 12.09
N SER A 676 -12.16 8.39 12.64
CA SER A 676 -11.25 8.17 13.77
C SER A 676 -11.99 7.85 15.08
N ILE A 677 -13.21 8.37 15.26
CA ILE A 677 -14.05 8.13 16.45
C ILE A 677 -15.37 7.46 16.03
N THR A 678 -15.30 6.16 15.73
CA THR A 678 -16.51 5.33 15.47
C THR A 678 -16.81 4.34 16.60
N VAL A 679 -15.78 3.88 17.32
CA VAL A 679 -15.86 2.88 18.40
C VAL A 679 -14.86 3.19 19.52
N GLY A 680 -15.24 2.86 20.76
CA GLY A 680 -14.40 2.99 21.96
C GLY A 680 -14.53 4.30 22.75
N VAL A 681 -15.06 5.37 22.16
CA VAL A 681 -15.27 6.64 22.88
C VAL A 681 -16.76 6.77 23.25
N ASN A 682 -17.09 7.25 24.45
CA ASN A 682 -18.45 7.64 24.81
C ASN A 682 -18.39 9.03 25.45
N PHE A 683 -19.39 9.85 25.14
CA PHE A 683 -19.66 11.11 25.84
C PHE A 683 -21.09 11.04 26.36
N ASP A 684 -21.18 10.95 27.69
CA ASP A 684 -22.39 10.63 28.44
C ASP A 684 -22.80 11.80 29.37
N VAL A 685 -22.16 12.97 29.24
CA VAL A 685 -22.55 14.21 29.95
C VAL A 685 -23.83 14.76 29.33
N GLU A 686 -24.85 15.00 30.16
CA GLU A 686 -26.10 15.64 29.75
C GLU A 686 -25.92 17.16 29.57
N ASP A 687 -26.87 17.82 28.90
CA ASP A 687 -26.95 19.28 28.75
C ASP A 687 -25.77 20.06 28.14
N HIS A 688 -24.69 19.40 27.68
CA HIS A 688 -23.57 20.10 27.04
C HIS A 688 -23.80 20.46 25.56
N PHE A 689 -24.05 19.47 24.68
CA PHE A 689 -24.22 19.71 23.24
C PHE A 689 -25.69 19.89 22.84
N GLN A 690 -25.98 20.83 21.94
CA GLN A 690 -27.34 21.08 21.45
C GLN A 690 -27.64 20.26 20.18
N ASN A 691 -26.71 20.27 19.20
CA ASN A 691 -26.93 19.70 17.87
C ASN A 691 -25.85 18.69 17.46
N LEU A 692 -26.25 17.80 16.54
CA LEU A 692 -25.37 16.87 15.83
C LEU A 692 -25.43 17.16 14.33
N LEU A 693 -24.29 17.09 13.65
CA LEU A 693 -24.17 17.33 12.22
C LEU A 693 -23.45 16.15 11.56
N ILE A 694 -23.97 15.67 10.43
CA ILE A 694 -23.34 14.57 9.67
C ILE A 694 -23.04 15.00 8.23
N TYR A 695 -21.78 14.91 7.83
CA TYR A 695 -21.39 14.91 6.42
C TYR A 695 -21.04 13.49 5.97
N SER A 696 -21.75 12.97 4.97
CA SER A 696 -21.60 11.59 4.52
C SER A 696 -21.40 11.48 3.01
N SER A 697 -20.50 10.60 2.56
CA SER A 697 -20.16 10.46 1.13
C SER A 697 -19.93 9.02 0.72
N ALA A 698 -20.47 8.63 -0.44
CA ALA A 698 -20.32 7.32 -1.05
C ALA A 698 -18.86 6.92 -1.37
N ASN A 699 -17.93 7.89 -1.33
CA ASN A 699 -16.52 7.71 -1.67
C ASN A 699 -15.60 7.47 -0.46
N SER A 700 -16.17 7.22 0.73
CA SER A 700 -15.40 7.13 1.98
C SER A 700 -16.03 6.13 2.96
N ALA A 701 -16.04 6.44 4.26
CA ALA A 701 -16.58 5.60 5.32
C ALA A 701 -18.03 5.15 5.05
N ASN A 702 -18.30 3.90 5.39
CA ASN A 702 -19.62 3.28 5.30
C ASN A 702 -20.62 4.04 6.21
N PRO A 703 -21.88 4.27 5.80
CA PRO A 703 -22.93 4.80 6.67
C PRO A 703 -23.00 4.16 8.06
N ARG A 704 -22.71 2.86 8.21
CA ARG A 704 -22.62 2.15 9.49
C ARG A 704 -21.53 2.70 10.41
N ASP A 705 -20.31 2.92 9.91
CA ASP A 705 -19.21 3.54 10.67
C ASP A 705 -19.59 4.96 11.11
N ILE A 706 -20.21 5.73 10.21
CA ILE A 706 -20.66 7.10 10.48
C ILE A 706 -21.75 7.12 11.56
N MET A 707 -22.67 6.17 11.54
CA MET A 707 -23.76 6.08 12.52
C MET A 707 -23.34 5.42 13.85
N GLN A 708 -22.30 4.58 13.85
CA GLN A 708 -21.59 4.21 15.08
C GLN A 708 -20.88 5.43 15.70
N GLY A 709 -20.32 6.35 14.89
CA GLY A 709 -19.65 7.57 15.34
C GLY A 709 -20.60 8.68 15.82
N SER A 710 -21.70 8.93 15.10
CA SER A 710 -22.70 9.97 15.43
C SER A 710 -23.43 9.70 16.75
N MET A 711 -23.51 8.44 17.14
CA MET A 711 -24.15 8.00 18.38
C MET A 711 -23.20 8.02 19.59
N ARG A 712 -21.94 8.44 19.45
CA ARG A 712 -20.97 8.47 20.58
C ARG A 712 -21.26 9.57 21.61
N VAL A 713 -21.91 10.66 21.18
CA VAL A 713 -22.54 11.66 22.06
C VAL A 713 -23.99 11.23 22.34
N ARG A 714 -24.26 10.77 23.57
CA ARG A 714 -25.54 10.15 23.95
C ARG A 714 -26.66 11.17 24.15
N HIS A 715 -26.34 12.35 24.66
CA HIS A 715 -27.31 13.39 25.02
C HIS A 715 -27.16 14.59 24.07
N LEU A 716 -28.28 15.13 23.60
CA LEU A 716 -28.36 16.35 22.79
C LEU A 716 -29.57 17.14 23.26
N GLN A 717 -29.41 18.40 23.66
CA GLN A 717 -30.53 19.17 24.22
C GLN A 717 -31.69 19.37 23.22
N LYS A 718 -31.37 19.81 22.00
CA LYS A 718 -32.40 20.06 20.97
C LYS A 718 -32.88 18.78 20.30
N ASN A 719 -32.21 17.65 20.53
CA ASN A 719 -32.43 16.36 19.84
C ASN A 719 -32.42 16.46 18.29
N MET A 720 -31.78 17.50 17.75
CA MET A 720 -31.64 17.75 16.33
C MET A 720 -30.35 17.15 15.77
N LEU A 721 -30.49 16.50 14.62
CA LEU A 721 -29.41 16.12 13.73
C LEU A 721 -29.62 16.81 12.38
N TYR A 722 -28.59 17.48 11.88
CA TYR A 722 -28.53 18.02 10.52
C TYR A 722 -27.64 17.11 9.67
N TYR A 723 -28.03 16.77 8.44
CA TYR A 723 -27.17 15.94 7.60
C TYR A 723 -27.14 16.35 6.14
N ALA A 724 -26.00 16.11 5.51
CA ALA A 724 -25.83 16.27 4.08
C ALA A 724 -25.12 15.07 3.46
N THR A 725 -25.50 14.73 2.22
CA THR A 725 -25.03 13.53 1.53
C THR A 725 -24.45 13.85 0.16
N TYR A 726 -23.26 13.31 -0.11
CA TYR A 726 -22.69 13.18 -1.46
C TYR A 726 -22.88 11.72 -1.94
N PRO A 727 -24.05 11.36 -2.49
CA PRO A 727 -24.37 9.96 -2.83
C PRO A 727 -23.67 9.44 -4.09
N ARG A 728 -22.98 10.30 -4.84
CA ARG A 728 -22.33 9.91 -6.10
C ARG A 728 -21.01 9.21 -5.82
N TYR A 729 -20.97 7.89 -5.97
CA TYR A 729 -19.72 7.15 -6.07
C TYR A 729 -18.95 7.54 -7.35
N LEU A 730 -17.63 7.68 -7.23
CA LEU A 730 -16.70 8.12 -8.28
C LEU A 730 -15.59 7.08 -8.54
N GLY A 731 -15.50 6.02 -7.74
CA GLY A 731 -14.51 4.97 -7.92
C GLY A 731 -14.89 3.96 -9.00
N ASN A 732 -13.89 3.22 -9.51
CA ASN A 732 -14.11 2.16 -10.50
C ASN A 732 -14.39 0.78 -9.87
N VAL A 733 -14.29 0.65 -8.54
CA VAL A 733 -14.06 -0.64 -7.84
C VAL A 733 -15.35 -1.38 -7.45
N HIS A 734 -16.48 -0.68 -7.29
CA HIS A 734 -17.74 -1.29 -6.86
C HIS A 734 -18.67 -1.65 -8.02
N PHE A 735 -19.22 -2.86 -7.97
CA PHE A 735 -20.04 -3.45 -9.02
C PHE A 735 -21.51 -3.15 -8.74
N ASP A 736 -22.30 -2.92 -9.79
CA ASP A 736 -23.76 -2.74 -9.71
C ASP A 736 -24.46 -4.10 -9.59
N VAL A 737 -24.02 -4.87 -8.57
CA VAL A 737 -24.36 -6.27 -8.32
C VAL A 737 -24.56 -6.44 -6.81
N PHE A 738 -25.81 -6.70 -6.42
CA PHE A 738 -26.23 -6.79 -5.01
C PHE A 738 -26.75 -8.18 -4.63
N ASN A 739 -27.04 -9.04 -5.61
CA ASN A 739 -27.37 -10.44 -5.41
C ASN A 739 -26.15 -11.22 -4.88
N ARG A 740 -26.36 -12.05 -3.86
CA ARG A 740 -25.29 -12.77 -3.14
C ARG A 740 -24.67 -13.91 -3.95
N GLU A 741 -25.44 -14.58 -4.81
CA GLU A 741 -24.96 -15.68 -5.66
C GLU A 741 -24.01 -15.15 -6.74
N LYS A 742 -24.41 -14.10 -7.47
CA LYS A 742 -23.56 -13.41 -8.46
C LYS A 742 -22.30 -12.81 -7.84
N LEU A 743 -22.36 -12.33 -6.59
CA LEU A 743 -21.16 -11.93 -5.86
C LEU A 743 -20.28 -13.13 -5.49
N ALA A 744 -20.87 -14.28 -5.17
CA ALA A 744 -20.14 -15.53 -4.90
C ALA A 744 -19.51 -16.13 -6.17
N GLU A 745 -20.12 -15.98 -7.34
CA GLU A 745 -19.56 -16.29 -8.67
C GLU A 745 -18.38 -15.36 -9.00
N ILE A 746 -18.53 -14.05 -8.81
CA ILE A 746 -17.47 -13.06 -9.04
C ILE A 746 -16.28 -13.27 -8.10
N ILE A 747 -16.52 -13.77 -6.88
CA ILE A 747 -15.46 -14.13 -5.93
C ILE A 747 -14.80 -15.45 -6.34
N ASP A 748 -15.56 -16.51 -6.65
CA ASP A 748 -15.00 -17.79 -7.11
C ASP A 748 -14.17 -17.63 -8.38
N GLY A 749 -14.68 -16.90 -9.36
CA GLY A 749 -13.95 -16.62 -10.60
C GLY A 749 -12.60 -15.94 -10.36
N ARG A 750 -12.43 -15.17 -9.27
CA ARG A 750 -11.11 -14.64 -8.86
C ARG A 750 -10.25 -15.71 -8.19
N VAL A 751 -10.82 -16.51 -7.28
CA VAL A 751 -10.10 -17.59 -6.58
C VAL A 751 -9.58 -18.63 -7.58
N GLU A 752 -10.42 -19.07 -8.51
CA GLU A 752 -10.06 -20.03 -9.55
C GLU A 752 -9.02 -19.44 -10.51
N TYR A 753 -9.24 -18.22 -10.98
CA TYR A 753 -8.29 -17.52 -11.83
C TYR A 753 -6.90 -17.39 -11.20
N GLN A 754 -6.84 -17.15 -9.89
CA GLN A 754 -5.59 -17.11 -9.14
C GLN A 754 -4.91 -18.48 -8.98
N ARG A 755 -5.67 -19.58 -8.87
CA ARG A 755 -5.11 -20.95 -8.91
C ARG A 755 -4.56 -21.31 -10.30
N ASN A 756 -5.21 -20.84 -11.36
CA ASN A 756 -4.86 -21.17 -12.73
C ASN A 756 -3.63 -20.40 -13.22
N ILE A 757 -3.28 -19.27 -12.60
CA ILE A 757 -2.00 -18.59 -12.80
C ILE A 757 -0.95 -19.31 -11.95
N LYS A 758 -0.24 -20.23 -12.60
CA LYS A 758 0.97 -20.84 -12.07
C LYS A 758 2.04 -19.78 -11.80
N LEU A 759 2.15 -19.37 -10.54
CA LEU A 759 3.36 -18.75 -10.00
C LEU A 759 4.29 -19.88 -9.56
N ASP A 760 4.93 -20.55 -10.52
CA ASP A 760 5.66 -21.82 -10.33
C ASP A 760 6.79 -21.73 -9.28
N ASP A 761 7.25 -20.52 -8.92
CA ASP A 761 8.34 -20.25 -7.97
C ASP A 761 7.94 -19.77 -6.55
N ASP A 762 6.64 -19.68 -6.18
CA ASP A 762 6.24 -19.33 -4.79
C ASP A 762 5.88 -20.58 -3.96
N PRO A 763 6.80 -21.12 -3.13
CA PRO A 763 6.53 -22.31 -2.31
C PRO A 763 5.53 -22.07 -1.16
N LEU A 764 5.09 -20.83 -0.91
CA LEU A 764 3.95 -20.57 -0.02
C LEU A 764 2.62 -20.75 -0.77
N TRP A 765 2.57 -20.53 -2.08
CA TRP A 765 1.33 -20.65 -2.87
C TRP A 765 0.78 -22.08 -2.89
N SER A 766 1.64 -23.10 -2.96
CA SER A 766 1.23 -24.51 -2.85
C SER A 766 0.61 -24.87 -1.49
N GLN A 767 0.92 -24.09 -0.44
CA GLN A 767 0.30 -24.21 0.89
C GLN A 767 -0.99 -23.38 1.03
N ARG A 768 -1.30 -22.48 0.08
CA ARG A 768 -2.55 -21.71 0.05
C ARG A 768 -3.70 -22.57 -0.50
N GLN A 769 -4.14 -23.53 0.32
CA GLN A 769 -5.43 -24.21 0.13
C GLN A 769 -6.56 -23.17 0.01
N GLY A 770 -7.65 -23.57 -0.66
CA GLY A 770 -8.72 -22.66 -1.05
C GLY A 770 -9.33 -21.85 0.11
N LEU A 771 -9.83 -20.65 -0.22
CA LEU A 771 -10.55 -19.78 0.72
C LEU A 771 -11.65 -20.57 1.44
N GLU A 772 -11.60 -20.60 2.78
CA GLU A 772 -12.55 -21.39 3.58
C GLU A 772 -14.01 -20.95 3.31
N PRO A 773 -15.01 -21.84 3.32
CA PRO A 773 -16.40 -21.50 2.96
C PRO A 773 -16.99 -20.32 3.75
N TRP A 774 -16.78 -20.29 5.07
CA TRP A 774 -17.22 -19.19 5.94
C TRP A 774 -16.61 -17.85 5.52
N LEU A 775 -15.33 -17.87 5.11
CA LEU A 775 -14.58 -16.69 4.73
C LEU A 775 -15.00 -16.22 3.32
N ARG A 776 -15.26 -17.15 2.39
CA ARG A 776 -15.89 -16.85 1.10
C ARG A 776 -17.24 -16.16 1.30
N ARG A 777 -18.14 -16.70 2.15
CA ARG A 777 -19.46 -16.09 2.37
C ARG A 777 -19.37 -14.76 3.11
N LEU A 778 -18.48 -14.64 4.09
CA LEU A 778 -18.14 -13.37 4.73
C LEU A 778 -17.75 -12.30 3.69
N TRP A 779 -16.93 -12.66 2.71
CA TRP A 779 -16.52 -11.74 1.65
C TRP A 779 -17.66 -11.35 0.71
N VAL A 780 -18.62 -12.26 0.44
CA VAL A 780 -19.87 -11.92 -0.25
C VAL A 780 -20.63 -10.83 0.52
N PHE A 781 -20.86 -11.00 1.84
CA PHE A 781 -21.55 -9.99 2.66
C PHE A 781 -20.76 -8.67 2.75
N ASN A 782 -19.43 -8.72 2.82
CA ASN A 782 -18.58 -7.52 2.86
C ASN A 782 -18.62 -6.75 1.53
N GLN A 783 -18.64 -7.45 0.39
CA GLN A 783 -18.79 -6.82 -0.92
C GLN A 783 -20.22 -6.33 -1.19
N GLN A 784 -21.24 -7.04 -0.67
CA GLN A 784 -22.65 -6.65 -0.75
C GLN A 784 -22.88 -5.30 -0.03
N GLU A 785 -22.46 -5.19 1.24
CA GLU A 785 -22.58 -3.95 2.03
C GLU A 785 -21.84 -2.77 1.36
N ARG A 786 -20.64 -3.01 0.80
CA ARG A 786 -19.86 -2.01 0.06
C ARG A 786 -20.56 -1.53 -1.21
N ASN A 787 -21.08 -2.46 -2.03
CA ASN A 787 -21.79 -2.09 -3.26
C ASN A 787 -23.06 -1.30 -2.93
N ILE A 788 -23.89 -1.76 -2.00
CA ILE A 788 -25.16 -1.10 -1.65
C ILE A 788 -24.90 0.28 -1.01
N SER A 789 -23.88 0.39 -0.15
CA SER A 789 -23.45 1.69 0.40
C SER A 789 -22.97 2.63 -0.69
N ALA A 790 -22.26 2.16 -1.72
CA ALA A 790 -21.77 3.02 -2.80
C ALA A 790 -22.86 3.48 -3.78
N PHE A 791 -23.83 2.61 -4.12
CA PHE A 791 -24.87 2.92 -5.11
C PHE A 791 -26.15 3.50 -4.49
N HIS A 792 -26.44 3.24 -3.21
CA HIS A 792 -27.64 3.68 -2.50
C HIS A 792 -27.33 4.46 -1.21
N HIS A 793 -26.14 5.07 -1.12
CA HIS A 793 -25.54 5.69 0.08
C HIS A 793 -26.50 6.47 0.98
N GLN A 794 -27.28 7.38 0.38
CA GLN A 794 -28.24 8.23 1.11
C GLN A 794 -29.33 7.37 1.76
N ARG A 795 -29.93 6.43 1.01
CA ARG A 795 -31.00 5.55 1.49
C ARG A 795 -30.51 4.57 2.57
N VAL A 796 -29.25 4.15 2.49
CA VAL A 796 -28.59 3.36 3.56
C VAL A 796 -28.41 4.20 4.83
N LEU A 797 -27.93 5.45 4.70
CA LEU A 797 -27.78 6.37 5.84
C LEU A 797 -29.13 6.71 6.48
N GLU A 798 -30.13 7.02 5.68
CA GLU A 798 -31.52 7.27 6.10
C GLU A 798 -32.09 6.05 6.84
N LYS A 799 -31.86 4.83 6.35
CA LYS A 799 -32.29 3.62 7.07
C LYS A 799 -31.53 3.38 8.38
N TYR A 800 -30.26 3.81 8.50
CA TYR A 800 -29.55 3.78 9.78
C TYR A 800 -30.03 4.87 10.74
N LEU A 801 -30.46 6.04 10.24
CA LEU A 801 -31.11 7.08 11.02
C LEU A 801 -32.45 6.56 11.61
N GLU A 802 -33.32 5.97 10.78
CA GLU A 802 -34.54 5.30 11.25
C GLU A 802 -34.24 4.23 12.32
N LEU A 803 -33.25 3.36 12.09
CA LEU A 803 -32.83 2.33 13.05
C LEU A 803 -32.32 2.91 14.38
N CYS A 804 -31.74 4.11 14.36
CA CYS A 804 -31.27 4.82 15.54
C CYS A 804 -32.36 5.67 16.23
N GLY A 805 -33.61 5.61 15.75
CA GLY A 805 -34.75 6.34 16.32
C GLY A 805 -34.87 7.79 15.85
N TYR A 806 -34.33 8.13 14.68
CA TYR A 806 -34.51 9.45 14.08
C TYR A 806 -35.75 9.48 13.17
N ASN A 807 -36.61 10.48 13.37
CA ASN A 807 -37.60 10.90 12.39
C ASN A 807 -36.90 11.76 11.32
N ILE A 808 -37.09 11.49 10.04
CA ILE A 808 -36.39 12.19 8.96
C ILE A 808 -37.27 13.29 8.38
N GLU A 809 -36.76 14.51 8.37
CA GLU A 809 -37.40 15.69 7.80
C GLU A 809 -36.58 16.23 6.63
N VAL A 810 -37.26 16.66 5.57
CA VAL A 810 -36.64 17.30 4.41
C VAL A 810 -36.92 18.80 4.51
N ALA A 811 -35.88 19.61 4.51
CA ALA A 811 -35.98 21.05 4.52
C ALA A 811 -35.45 21.65 3.21
N ASP A 812 -36.18 22.63 2.68
CA ASP A 812 -35.72 23.42 1.54
C ASP A 812 -34.69 24.45 2.02
N VAL A 813 -33.41 24.11 1.87
CA VAL A 813 -32.31 25.07 2.04
C VAL A 813 -32.24 25.95 0.79
N THR A 814 -32.52 27.24 0.96
CA THR A 814 -32.46 28.24 -0.11
C THR A 814 -31.05 28.41 -0.66
N VAL A 815 -30.95 28.76 -1.94
CA VAL A 815 -29.67 28.80 -2.67
C VAL A 815 -28.79 29.98 -2.24
N ASP A 816 -29.39 31.03 -1.69
CA ASP A 816 -28.73 32.32 -1.44
C ASP A 816 -27.63 32.24 -0.36
N ASP A 817 -27.78 31.35 0.63
CA ASP A 817 -26.77 31.07 1.67
C ASP A 817 -25.46 30.45 1.11
N LEU A 818 -25.45 29.95 -0.13
CA LEU A 818 -24.32 29.19 -0.67
C LEU A 818 -23.21 30.07 -1.27
N VAL A 819 -23.50 31.32 -1.61
CA VAL A 819 -22.59 32.17 -2.41
C VAL A 819 -21.46 32.74 -1.57
N SER A 820 -21.74 33.23 -0.36
CA SER A 820 -20.76 33.91 0.51
C SER A 820 -19.64 33.00 1.02
N ILE A 821 -19.90 31.70 1.18
CA ILE A 821 -18.96 30.73 1.78
C ILE A 821 -17.94 30.21 0.76
N MET A 822 -18.25 30.24 -0.54
CA MET A 822 -17.35 29.69 -1.57
C MET A 822 -16.06 30.50 -1.78
N ASP A 823 -16.05 31.78 -1.44
CA ASP A 823 -14.86 32.64 -1.56
C ASP A 823 -14.00 32.67 -0.28
N ALA A 824 -14.58 32.37 0.89
CA ALA A 824 -13.82 32.26 2.14
C ALA A 824 -12.95 31.00 2.23
N VAL A 825 -13.39 29.88 1.63
CA VAL A 825 -12.79 28.54 1.83
C VAL A 825 -11.69 28.22 0.78
N LYS A 826 -10.78 29.18 0.55
CA LYS A 826 -9.65 29.05 -0.40
C LYS A 826 -8.26 29.30 0.21
N ALA A 827 -8.17 29.64 1.49
CA ALA A 827 -6.91 29.99 2.15
C ALA A 827 -6.78 29.35 3.55
N ASP A 828 -6.72 28.02 3.60
CA ASP A 828 -5.86 27.29 4.56
C ASP A 828 -5.84 25.79 4.22
N GLY A 829 -4.68 25.14 4.40
CA GLY A 829 -4.51 23.68 4.23
C GLY A 829 -3.36 23.24 3.31
N ASP A 830 -2.86 24.11 2.43
CA ASP A 830 -1.65 23.84 1.64
C ASP A 830 -0.39 24.05 2.50
N THR A 831 0.02 23.03 3.25
CA THR A 831 1.38 22.98 3.81
C THR A 831 2.38 22.94 2.64
N PRO A 832 3.32 23.91 2.51
CA PRO A 832 4.35 23.86 1.49
C PRO A 832 5.28 22.67 1.71
N TYR A 833 5.80 22.07 0.63
CA TYR A 833 6.77 20.98 0.72
C TYR A 833 8.04 21.41 1.48
N ASP A 834 8.50 22.65 1.21
CA ASP A 834 9.69 23.24 1.84
C ASP A 834 9.47 23.65 3.30
N ALA A 835 8.22 23.79 3.75
CA ALA A 835 7.88 24.09 5.14
C ALA A 835 7.85 22.85 6.05
N VAL A 836 7.91 21.65 5.47
CA VAL A 836 8.05 20.40 6.22
C VAL A 836 9.54 20.06 6.35
N SER A 837 9.99 19.77 7.58
CA SER A 837 11.37 19.39 7.89
C SER A 837 11.82 18.15 7.08
N THR A 838 13.02 18.23 6.48
CA THR A 838 13.67 17.07 5.85
C THR A 838 14.44 16.31 6.93
N ILE A 839 14.19 15.00 7.04
CA ILE A 839 14.73 14.14 8.10
C ILE A 839 15.55 12.98 7.54
N GLY A 840 16.42 12.39 8.36
CA GLY A 840 17.19 11.20 8.04
C GLY A 840 16.44 9.88 8.27
N TYR A 841 17.00 8.75 7.81
CA TYR A 841 16.36 7.43 7.93
C TYR A 841 16.08 7.01 9.38
N ALA A 842 16.97 7.33 10.32
CA ALA A 842 16.77 6.99 11.74
C ALA A 842 15.56 7.74 12.33
N GLU A 843 15.51 9.06 12.11
CA GLU A 843 14.38 9.92 12.50
C GLU A 843 13.09 9.49 11.81
N TRP A 844 13.16 9.02 10.56
CA TRP A 844 12.01 8.48 9.84
C TRP A 844 11.53 7.14 10.40
N VAL A 845 12.43 6.21 10.74
CA VAL A 845 12.07 4.96 11.42
C VAL A 845 11.43 5.26 12.78
N GLU A 846 11.92 6.27 13.50
CA GLU A 846 11.29 6.73 14.73
C GLU A 846 9.90 7.35 14.49
N ALA A 847 9.76 8.28 13.55
CA ALA A 847 8.50 8.97 13.24
C ALA A 847 7.44 7.98 12.71
N LEU A 848 7.81 7.12 11.75
CA LEU A 848 6.98 6.02 11.29
C LEU A 848 6.67 5.03 12.42
N GLY A 849 7.63 4.76 13.31
CA GLY A 849 7.40 3.96 14.51
C GLY A 849 6.40 4.62 15.46
N ARG A 850 6.46 5.96 15.64
CA ARG A 850 5.50 6.75 16.41
C ARG A 850 4.12 6.66 15.77
N VAL A 851 4.02 6.77 14.44
CA VAL A 851 2.76 6.61 13.66
C VAL A 851 2.18 5.21 13.83
N GLN A 852 2.98 4.16 13.69
CA GLN A 852 2.52 2.77 13.81
C GLN A 852 2.07 2.40 15.24
N ARG A 853 2.65 3.03 16.26
CA ARG A 853 2.28 2.85 17.67
C ARG A 853 1.10 3.71 18.14
N GLY A 854 0.61 4.64 17.32
CA GLY A 854 -0.39 5.63 17.76
C GLY A 854 0.19 6.61 18.78
N SER A 855 1.33 7.21 18.45
CA SER A 855 2.11 8.13 19.31
C SER A 855 2.76 9.28 18.52
N ALA A 856 2.27 9.58 17.31
CA ALA A 856 2.85 10.57 16.40
C ALA A 856 2.16 11.94 16.47
N THR A 857 2.99 12.98 16.37
CA THR A 857 2.60 14.37 16.12
C THR A 857 2.04 14.57 14.70
N GLN A 858 1.67 15.80 14.34
CA GLN A 858 1.36 16.16 12.96
C GLN A 858 2.63 16.28 12.12
N GLU A 859 3.70 16.82 12.68
CA GLU A 859 5.02 16.89 12.04
C GLU A 859 5.53 15.49 11.70
N ASP A 860 5.54 14.54 12.66
CA ASP A 860 5.89 13.12 12.42
C ASP A 860 5.22 12.53 11.17
N LYS A 861 3.95 12.88 10.93
CA LYS A 861 3.15 12.38 9.80
C LYS A 861 3.54 13.09 8.50
N LEU A 862 3.74 14.41 8.54
CA LEU A 862 4.21 15.21 7.41
C LEU A 862 5.63 14.80 6.99
N VAL A 863 6.58 14.69 7.92
CA VAL A 863 7.97 14.26 7.64
C VAL A 863 8.03 12.80 7.21
N THR A 864 7.16 11.92 7.75
CA THR A 864 7.02 10.54 7.25
C THR A 864 6.58 10.52 5.78
N SER A 865 5.66 11.41 5.39
CA SER A 865 5.23 11.57 3.99
C SER A 865 6.29 12.25 3.11
N LYS A 866 7.01 13.27 3.63
CA LYS A 866 8.06 13.98 2.90
C LYS A 866 9.24 13.07 2.63
N TYR A 867 9.76 12.39 3.65
CA TYR A 867 10.78 11.36 3.50
C TYR A 867 10.36 10.29 2.50
N TYR A 868 9.09 9.89 2.48
CA TYR A 868 8.60 8.89 1.53
C TYR A 868 8.58 9.40 0.08
N LEU A 869 8.21 10.67 -0.15
CA LEU A 869 8.42 11.34 -1.43
C LEU A 869 9.93 11.31 -1.78
N ASP A 870 10.76 11.91 -0.93
CA ASP A 870 12.18 12.17 -1.17
C ASP A 870 13.02 10.90 -1.40
N ASN A 871 12.75 9.81 -0.67
CA ASN A 871 13.60 8.61 -0.64
C ASN A 871 12.97 7.38 -1.33
N TYR A 872 11.67 7.39 -1.64
CA TYR A 872 10.98 6.24 -2.23
C TYR A 872 10.18 6.55 -3.50
N MET A 873 9.94 7.82 -3.83
CA MET A 873 9.26 8.24 -5.07
C MET A 873 10.16 9.02 -6.02
N LEU A 874 10.94 9.96 -5.50
CA LEU A 874 11.88 10.75 -6.29
C LEU A 874 13.09 9.92 -6.67
N ARG A 875 13.64 10.19 -7.86
CA ARG A 875 14.87 9.56 -8.35
C ARG A 875 16.07 10.33 -7.76
N PRO A 876 16.96 9.70 -6.99
CA PRO A 876 18.18 10.35 -6.51
C PRO A 876 18.93 11.02 -7.66
N GLY A 877 19.27 12.30 -7.49
CA GLY A 877 19.95 13.12 -8.50
C GLY A 877 19.05 13.88 -9.50
N VAL A 878 17.73 13.64 -9.55
CA VAL A 878 16.83 14.47 -10.38
C VAL A 878 16.41 15.71 -9.59
N GLN A 879 16.77 16.90 -10.09
CA GLN A 879 16.26 18.16 -9.57
C GLN A 879 14.85 18.43 -10.12
N HIS A 880 13.86 18.38 -9.24
CA HIS A 880 12.50 18.79 -9.51
C HIS A 880 12.30 20.25 -9.08
N THR A 881 11.50 21.03 -9.82
CA THR A 881 11.22 22.42 -9.42
C THR A 881 10.38 22.46 -8.13
N PRO A 882 10.49 23.51 -7.28
CA PRO A 882 9.71 23.60 -6.04
C PRO A 882 8.19 23.52 -6.26
N ALA A 883 7.69 24.06 -7.38
CA ALA A 883 6.29 23.92 -7.78
C ALA A 883 5.89 22.46 -8.00
N VAL A 884 6.68 21.70 -8.76
CA VAL A 884 6.48 20.25 -8.96
C VAL A 884 6.56 19.48 -7.65
N MET A 885 7.53 19.82 -6.78
CA MET A 885 7.70 19.17 -5.47
C MET A 885 6.49 19.39 -4.57
N HIS A 886 5.97 20.62 -4.53
CA HIS A 886 4.75 20.96 -3.81
C HIS A 886 3.51 20.25 -4.38
N GLU A 887 3.34 20.22 -5.71
CA GLU A 887 2.22 19.52 -6.38
C GLU A 887 2.27 18.00 -6.15
N LEU A 888 3.46 17.38 -6.20
CA LEU A 888 3.67 15.97 -5.87
C LEU A 888 3.38 15.67 -4.39
N PHE A 889 3.86 16.50 -3.47
CA PHE A 889 3.62 16.36 -2.04
C PHE A 889 2.14 16.51 -1.70
N GLN A 890 1.46 17.50 -2.29
CA GLN A 890 0.02 17.67 -2.14
C GLN A 890 -0.77 16.48 -2.72
N ALA A 891 -0.37 15.93 -3.88
CA ALA A 891 -0.97 14.70 -4.40
C ALA A 891 -0.81 13.51 -3.43
N ILE A 892 0.32 13.41 -2.72
CA ILE A 892 0.56 12.38 -1.68
C ILE A 892 -0.31 12.62 -0.43
N LEU A 893 -0.45 13.86 0.04
CA LEU A 893 -1.30 14.18 1.20
C LEU A 893 -2.80 14.01 0.91
N GLN A 894 -3.21 14.17 -0.36
CA GLN A 894 -4.59 14.05 -0.82
C GLN A 894 -4.96 12.62 -1.25
N HIS A 895 -4.05 11.88 -1.88
CA HIS A 895 -4.30 10.55 -2.47
C HIS A 895 -3.26 9.47 -2.11
N PRO A 896 -2.85 9.34 -0.82
CA PRO A 896 -1.73 8.46 -0.45
C PRO A 896 -1.99 7.00 -0.83
N GLY A 897 -3.22 6.52 -0.66
CA GLY A 897 -3.58 5.13 -0.96
C GLY A 897 -3.51 4.74 -2.45
N ASP A 898 -3.77 5.66 -3.38
CA ASP A 898 -3.66 5.36 -4.82
C ASP A 898 -2.20 5.38 -5.28
N ILE A 899 -1.45 6.38 -4.83
CA ILE A 899 -0.02 6.53 -5.15
C ILE A 899 0.78 5.35 -4.59
N MET A 900 0.61 5.03 -3.30
CA MET A 900 1.24 3.85 -2.67
C MET A 900 0.87 2.55 -3.39
N ARG A 901 -0.38 2.39 -3.82
CA ARG A 901 -0.81 1.20 -4.59
C ARG A 901 -0.09 1.10 -5.94
N LYS A 902 -0.06 2.18 -6.73
CA LYS A 902 0.61 2.21 -8.04
C LYS A 902 2.12 2.01 -7.92
N MET A 903 2.75 2.52 -6.87
CA MET A 903 4.15 2.23 -6.56
C MET A 903 4.38 0.77 -6.16
N HIS A 904 3.52 0.18 -5.33
CA HIS A 904 3.62 -1.24 -5.00
C HIS A 904 3.40 -2.13 -6.23
N ASN A 905 2.51 -1.73 -7.14
CA ASN A 905 2.30 -2.40 -8.42
C ASN A 905 3.58 -2.38 -9.27
N ALA A 906 4.21 -1.21 -9.46
CA ALA A 906 5.50 -1.08 -10.14
C ALA A 906 6.61 -1.92 -9.48
N ARG A 907 6.71 -1.93 -8.14
CA ARG A 907 7.66 -2.79 -7.41
C ARG A 907 7.36 -4.29 -7.54
N SER A 908 6.09 -4.68 -7.63
CA SER A 908 5.72 -6.08 -7.93
C SER A 908 6.07 -6.48 -9.36
N GLU A 909 5.96 -5.56 -10.31
CA GLU A 909 6.39 -5.75 -11.69
C GLU A 909 7.92 -5.90 -11.80
N HIS A 910 8.67 -5.16 -10.98
CA HIS A 910 10.12 -5.31 -10.78
C HIS A 910 10.52 -6.56 -9.97
N GLY A 911 9.57 -7.32 -9.42
CA GLY A 911 9.86 -8.44 -8.50
C GLY A 911 10.36 -8.04 -7.10
N THR A 912 10.56 -6.75 -6.83
CA THR A 912 11.13 -6.20 -5.58
C THR A 912 10.11 -6.04 -4.44
N PHE A 913 8.82 -6.32 -4.68
CA PHE A 913 7.77 -6.25 -3.66
C PHE A 913 7.53 -7.61 -2.99
N HIS A 914 8.19 -7.86 -1.86
CA HIS A 914 8.04 -9.09 -1.05
C HIS A 914 6.94 -9.00 0.02
N GLY A 915 5.98 -8.07 -0.10
CA GLY A 915 4.93 -7.90 0.89
C GLY A 915 3.79 -8.92 0.73
N GLU A 916 3.35 -9.54 1.83
CA GLU A 916 2.09 -10.30 1.89
C GLU A 916 0.88 -9.38 1.59
N SER A 917 0.56 -9.20 0.30
CA SER A 917 -0.73 -8.64 -0.11
C SER A 917 -1.83 -9.67 0.16
N ASN A 918 -2.99 -9.22 0.66
CA ASN A 918 -4.15 -10.09 0.76
C ASN A 918 -4.61 -10.47 -0.67
N VAL A 919 -4.25 -11.69 -1.07
CA VAL A 919 -4.42 -12.28 -2.40
C VAL A 919 -5.79 -11.95 -3.01
N PHE A 920 -6.85 -12.09 -2.22
CA PHE A 920 -8.22 -11.99 -2.71
C PHE A 920 -8.72 -10.52 -2.83
N GLN A 921 -8.08 -9.56 -2.15
CA GLN A 921 -8.37 -8.12 -2.24
C GLN A 921 -7.60 -7.46 -3.40
N ASP A 922 -6.28 -7.64 -3.41
CA ASP A 922 -5.41 -7.12 -4.47
C ASP A 922 -4.73 -8.28 -5.18
N ASN A 923 -5.21 -8.55 -6.39
CA ASN A 923 -4.67 -9.58 -7.29
C ASN A 923 -3.32 -9.14 -7.90
N ARG A 924 -2.44 -8.52 -7.09
CA ARG A 924 -1.25 -7.79 -7.55
C ARG A 924 -0.23 -8.71 -8.21
N GLN A 925 -0.02 -9.93 -7.69
CA GLN A 925 0.91 -10.89 -8.32
C GLN A 925 0.45 -11.29 -9.73
N ALA A 926 -0.84 -11.63 -9.93
CA ALA A 926 -1.38 -11.92 -11.26
C ALA A 926 -1.37 -10.71 -12.20
N ARG A 927 -1.72 -9.53 -11.68
CA ARG A 927 -1.67 -8.27 -12.45
C ARG A 927 -0.24 -7.93 -12.85
N ALA A 928 0.74 -8.10 -11.96
CA ALA A 928 2.15 -7.95 -12.28
C ALA A 928 2.59 -8.98 -13.33
N GLN A 929 2.16 -10.24 -13.19
CA GLN A 929 2.46 -11.29 -14.18
C GLN A 929 1.92 -10.93 -15.57
N HIS A 930 0.65 -10.56 -15.68
CA HIS A 930 0.08 -10.14 -16.97
C HIS A 930 0.61 -8.80 -17.46
N MET A 931 1.04 -7.90 -16.58
CA MET A 931 1.72 -6.68 -17.00
C MET A 931 3.13 -6.97 -17.53
N ARG A 932 3.89 -7.88 -16.92
CA ARG A 932 5.17 -8.37 -17.46
C ARG A 932 4.98 -9.07 -18.80
N GLU A 933 3.96 -9.93 -18.94
CA GLU A 933 3.59 -10.53 -20.24
C GLU A 933 3.25 -9.46 -21.28
N ILE A 934 2.49 -8.43 -20.92
CA ILE A 934 2.12 -7.33 -21.82
C ILE A 934 3.32 -6.47 -22.18
N CYS A 935 4.18 -6.14 -21.24
CA CYS A 935 5.39 -5.38 -21.50
C CYS A 935 6.33 -6.16 -22.44
N ALA A 936 6.50 -7.46 -22.22
CA ALA A 936 7.22 -8.35 -23.14
C ALA A 936 6.56 -8.45 -24.53
N MET A 937 5.22 -8.48 -24.63
CA MET A 937 4.52 -8.44 -25.93
C MET A 937 4.71 -7.12 -26.67
N LEU A 938 4.75 -5.99 -25.93
CA LEU A 938 4.96 -4.64 -26.47
C LEU A 938 6.43 -4.31 -26.78
N GLY A 939 7.38 -5.08 -26.24
CA GLY A 939 8.82 -4.79 -26.33
C GLY A 939 9.31 -3.72 -25.35
N VAL A 940 8.64 -3.51 -24.22
CA VAL A 940 9.05 -2.58 -23.15
C VAL A 940 9.45 -3.34 -21.88
N LYS A 941 10.37 -2.80 -21.06
CA LYS A 941 10.84 -3.49 -19.84
C LYS A 941 9.78 -3.44 -18.73
N TYR A 942 9.11 -2.30 -18.55
CA TYR A 942 8.04 -2.10 -17.57
C TYR A 942 6.93 -1.15 -18.05
N SER A 943 5.73 -1.29 -17.48
CA SER A 943 4.51 -0.52 -17.80
C SER A 943 4.61 0.99 -17.60
N HIS A 944 5.57 1.42 -16.78
CA HIS A 944 5.85 2.81 -16.42
C HIS A 944 7.10 3.37 -17.12
N GLN A 945 7.68 2.62 -18.07
CA GLN A 945 8.72 3.11 -18.98
C GLN A 945 8.07 4.05 -20.01
N VAL A 946 7.98 5.32 -19.64
CA VAL A 946 7.49 6.40 -20.50
C VAL A 946 8.51 6.70 -21.62
N GLU A 947 8.04 7.29 -22.71
CA GLU A 947 8.76 7.55 -23.97
C GLU A 947 9.12 6.29 -24.79
N ALA A 948 8.85 5.08 -24.27
CA ALA A 948 9.05 3.84 -25.02
C ALA A 948 8.18 3.80 -26.29
N VAL A 949 8.85 3.65 -27.44
CA VAL A 949 8.22 3.61 -28.77
C VAL A 949 7.93 2.16 -29.18
N ILE A 950 6.67 1.86 -29.45
CA ILE A 950 6.17 0.54 -29.81
C ILE A 950 5.80 0.53 -31.30
N ASP A 951 6.31 -0.43 -32.06
CA ASP A 951 5.98 -0.54 -33.49
C ASP A 951 4.49 -0.86 -33.72
N SER A 952 3.97 -0.43 -34.87
CA SER A 952 2.59 -0.64 -35.30
C SER A 952 2.20 -2.12 -35.44
N VAL A 953 3.08 -2.98 -35.92
CA VAL A 953 2.82 -4.43 -36.08
C VAL A 953 2.93 -5.14 -34.72
N VAL A 954 3.86 -4.72 -33.87
CA VAL A 954 3.98 -5.18 -32.48
C VAL A 954 2.72 -4.81 -31.68
N MET A 955 2.21 -3.59 -31.85
CA MET A 955 0.95 -3.14 -31.24
C MET A 955 -0.26 -3.92 -31.77
N GLU A 956 -0.41 -4.10 -33.08
CA GLU A 956 -1.51 -4.89 -33.67
C GLU A 956 -1.50 -6.34 -33.17
N LYS A 957 -0.33 -7.00 -33.18
CA LYS A 957 -0.14 -8.35 -32.64
C LYS A 957 -0.47 -8.43 -31.14
N THR A 958 -0.01 -7.46 -30.35
CA THR A 958 -0.30 -7.41 -28.90
C THR A 958 -1.80 -7.18 -28.67
N CYS A 959 -2.46 -6.35 -29.48
CA CYS A 959 -3.90 -6.13 -29.40
C CYS A 959 -4.70 -7.40 -29.71
N VAL A 960 -4.27 -8.20 -30.68
CA VAL A 960 -4.83 -9.55 -30.94
C VAL A 960 -4.69 -10.43 -29.70
N GLN A 961 -3.49 -10.55 -29.13
CA GLN A 961 -3.22 -11.43 -27.98
C GLN A 961 -3.92 -10.95 -26.69
N ILE A 962 -4.11 -9.64 -26.51
CA ILE A 962 -4.95 -9.05 -25.45
C ILE A 962 -6.44 -9.38 -25.66
N LEU A 963 -6.92 -9.43 -26.91
CA LEU A 963 -8.30 -9.79 -27.24
C LEU A 963 -8.57 -11.30 -27.15
N GLU A 964 -7.55 -12.14 -27.33
CA GLU A 964 -7.57 -13.57 -27.02
C GLU A 964 -7.63 -13.79 -25.49
N LYS A 965 -6.74 -13.13 -24.74
CA LYS A 965 -6.69 -13.19 -23.26
C LYS A 965 -7.74 -12.33 -22.54
N LYS A 966 -8.67 -11.67 -23.25
CA LYS A 966 -9.52 -10.58 -22.70
C LYS A 966 -10.28 -10.94 -21.42
N GLU A 967 -10.82 -12.15 -21.30
CA GLU A 967 -11.61 -12.56 -20.14
C GLU A 967 -10.75 -12.78 -18.89
N ALA A 968 -9.56 -13.37 -19.07
CA ALA A 968 -8.54 -13.44 -18.03
C ALA A 968 -8.16 -12.03 -17.54
N LEU A 969 -7.80 -11.13 -18.46
CA LEU A 969 -7.43 -9.75 -18.15
C LEU A 969 -8.59 -8.96 -17.51
N ARG A 970 -9.83 -9.24 -17.91
CA ARG A 970 -11.06 -8.67 -17.32
C ARG A 970 -11.21 -9.06 -15.85
N VAL A 971 -11.00 -10.33 -15.51
CA VAL A 971 -11.00 -10.83 -14.11
C VAL A 971 -9.82 -10.27 -13.31
N ALA A 972 -8.60 -10.26 -13.88
CA ALA A 972 -7.40 -9.74 -13.23
C ALA A 972 -7.55 -8.27 -12.81
N PHE A 973 -7.82 -7.38 -13.77
CA PHE A 973 -7.78 -5.93 -13.57
C PHE A 973 -9.16 -5.35 -13.20
N GLY A 974 -10.22 -6.16 -13.17
CA GLY A 974 -11.58 -5.72 -12.85
C GLY A 974 -12.20 -4.85 -13.93
N LEU A 975 -11.84 -5.10 -15.19
CA LEU A 975 -12.22 -4.25 -16.33
C LEU A 975 -13.72 -4.36 -16.64
N ARG A 976 -14.34 -3.25 -17.05
CA ARG A 976 -15.73 -3.22 -17.50
C ARG A 976 -15.79 -3.30 -19.03
N TYR A 977 -15.32 -4.43 -19.56
CA TYR A 977 -15.37 -4.73 -21.00
C TYR A 977 -16.65 -5.51 -21.36
N GLN A 978 -17.27 -5.15 -22.47
CA GLN A 978 -18.41 -5.83 -23.10
C GLN A 978 -18.04 -6.04 -24.58
N GLU A 979 -18.30 -7.23 -25.14
CA GLU A 979 -17.87 -7.52 -26.51
C GLU A 979 -18.72 -6.81 -27.56
N SER A 980 -18.04 -6.13 -28.47
CA SER A 980 -18.58 -5.76 -29.78
C SER A 980 -18.41 -6.90 -30.77
N GLU A 981 -19.44 -7.73 -30.91
CA GLU A 981 -19.54 -8.64 -32.06
C GLU A 981 -19.59 -7.86 -33.39
N GLN A 982 -19.22 -8.53 -34.48
CA GLN A 982 -19.33 -8.04 -35.87
C GLN A 982 -18.55 -6.75 -36.22
N ARG A 983 -17.22 -6.88 -36.44
CA ARG A 983 -16.45 -6.21 -37.53
C ARG A 983 -14.98 -6.63 -37.51
N ASN A 984 -14.60 -7.53 -38.43
CA ASN A 984 -13.26 -8.12 -38.48
C ASN A 984 -12.30 -7.29 -39.37
N GLY A 985 -11.88 -6.13 -38.88
CA GLY A 985 -10.85 -5.29 -39.53
C GLY A 985 -9.69 -4.96 -38.59
N GLY A 986 -8.44 -5.05 -39.05
CA GLY A 986 -7.24 -4.91 -38.20
C GLY A 986 -7.15 -3.60 -37.40
N ASP A 987 -7.56 -2.47 -38.00
CA ASP A 987 -7.60 -1.16 -37.31
C ASP A 987 -8.64 -1.14 -36.17
N VAL A 988 -9.73 -1.91 -36.29
CA VAL A 988 -10.74 -2.10 -35.24
C VAL A 988 -10.20 -2.98 -34.11
N VAL A 989 -9.52 -4.07 -34.46
CA VAL A 989 -8.84 -4.98 -33.51
C VAL A 989 -7.80 -4.21 -32.70
N THR A 990 -6.91 -3.48 -33.38
CA THR A 990 -5.87 -2.64 -32.76
C THR A 990 -6.47 -1.58 -31.85
N LYS A 991 -7.53 -0.89 -32.28
CA LYS A 991 -8.21 0.11 -31.43
C LYS A 991 -8.80 -0.52 -30.16
N ARG A 992 -9.47 -1.67 -30.27
CA ARG A 992 -10.12 -2.34 -29.12
C ARG A 992 -9.09 -2.86 -28.12
N GLY A 993 -8.02 -3.51 -28.60
CA GLY A 993 -6.92 -3.96 -27.74
C GLY A 993 -6.22 -2.80 -27.02
N LEU A 994 -5.96 -1.69 -27.71
CA LEU A 994 -5.36 -0.49 -27.13
C LEU A 994 -6.24 0.18 -26.05
N GLU A 995 -7.57 0.12 -26.17
CA GLU A 995 -8.47 0.61 -25.12
C GLU A 995 -8.48 -0.29 -23.88
N ILE A 996 -8.45 -1.62 -24.04
CA ILE A 996 -8.25 -2.58 -22.92
C ILE A 996 -6.91 -2.28 -22.22
N LEU A 997 -5.83 -2.23 -23.00
CA LEU A 997 -4.47 -1.99 -22.53
C LEU A 997 -4.36 -0.66 -21.75
N ASN A 998 -4.97 0.41 -22.24
CA ASN A 998 -4.99 1.70 -21.54
C ASN A 998 -5.81 1.69 -20.25
N ALA A 999 -6.93 0.97 -20.20
CA ALA A 999 -7.67 0.79 -18.95
C ALA A 999 -6.87 0.00 -17.91
N MET A 1000 -6.04 -0.94 -18.34
CA MET A 1000 -5.12 -1.69 -17.47
C MET A 1000 -3.97 -0.81 -16.97
N LEU A 1001 -3.26 -0.10 -17.86
CA LEU A 1001 -2.13 0.78 -17.49
C LEU A 1001 -2.54 1.88 -16.51
N ALA A 1002 -3.69 2.54 -16.74
CA ALA A 1002 -4.20 3.59 -15.85
C ALA A 1002 -4.68 3.07 -14.48
N GLY A 1003 -5.07 1.79 -14.38
CA GLY A 1003 -5.40 1.12 -13.12
C GLY A 1003 -4.19 0.52 -12.40
N TRP A 1004 -3.12 0.23 -13.13
CA TRP A 1004 -1.90 -0.41 -12.64
C TRP A 1004 -0.84 0.59 -12.18
N GLY A 1005 -0.55 1.59 -13.01
CA GLY A 1005 0.51 2.58 -12.80
C GLY A 1005 0.06 4.00 -13.14
N PHE A 1006 0.96 4.78 -13.74
CA PHE A 1006 0.77 6.20 -14.07
C PHE A 1006 0.82 6.47 -15.58
N THR A 1007 0.51 5.48 -16.43
CA THR A 1007 0.78 5.54 -17.87
C THR A 1007 -0.44 5.23 -18.75
N GLN A 1008 -0.30 5.58 -20.03
CA GLN A 1008 -1.21 5.29 -21.13
C GLN A 1008 -0.40 5.23 -22.43
N ILE A 1009 -0.77 4.38 -23.39
CA ILE A 1009 -0.18 4.31 -24.72
C ILE A 1009 -1.04 5.08 -25.73
N LYS A 1010 -0.40 5.90 -26.57
CA LYS A 1010 -1.03 6.69 -27.63
C LYS A 1010 -0.36 6.42 -28.97
N ARG A 1011 -1.05 6.65 -30.09
CA ARG A 1011 -0.42 6.60 -31.43
C ARG A 1011 0.41 7.89 -31.61
N ALA A 1012 1.64 7.76 -32.09
CA ALA A 1012 2.61 8.85 -32.21
C ALA A 1012 2.05 10.03 -33.02
N ALA A 1013 2.49 11.26 -32.68
CA ALA A 1013 2.00 12.48 -33.32
C ALA A 1013 2.32 12.53 -34.84
N LYS A 1014 3.49 12.01 -35.24
CA LYS A 1014 3.95 11.93 -36.63
C LYS A 1014 3.34 10.72 -37.34
N ARG A 1015 2.24 10.91 -38.09
CA ARG A 1015 1.57 9.82 -38.81
C ARG A 1015 2.38 9.32 -40.01
N LYS A 1016 2.73 8.03 -40.02
CA LYS A 1016 3.33 7.33 -41.18
C LYS A 1016 2.23 6.59 -41.95
N ARG A 1017 2.15 6.80 -43.27
CA ARG A 1017 1.17 6.16 -44.17
C ARG A 1017 1.81 5.71 -45.46
N PHE A 1018 1.59 4.46 -45.85
CA PHE A 1018 2.15 3.86 -47.06
C PHE A 1018 1.10 3.04 -47.82
N MET A 1019 1.39 2.71 -49.08
CA MET A 1019 0.55 1.82 -49.89
C MET A 1019 1.08 0.39 -49.81
N GLN A 1020 0.20 -0.57 -49.53
CA GLN A 1020 0.52 -2.01 -49.54
C GLN A 1020 -0.67 -2.78 -50.14
N GLY A 1021 -0.42 -3.55 -51.20
CA GLY A 1021 -1.47 -4.30 -51.90
C GLY A 1021 -2.62 -3.42 -52.42
N GLY A 1022 -2.31 -2.23 -52.95
CA GLY A 1022 -3.30 -1.24 -53.40
C GLY A 1022 -4.05 -0.51 -52.27
N SER A 1023 -3.89 -0.91 -51.00
CA SER A 1023 -4.53 -0.29 -49.84
C SER A 1023 -3.60 0.71 -49.13
N ARG A 1024 -4.15 1.79 -48.56
CA ARG A 1024 -3.39 2.76 -47.76
C ARG A 1024 -3.40 2.36 -46.28
N LYS A 1025 -2.26 1.92 -45.74
CA LYS A 1025 -2.09 1.55 -44.33
C LYS A 1025 -1.48 2.70 -43.52
N ASP A 1026 -1.79 2.75 -42.22
CA ASP A 1026 -1.30 3.74 -41.26
C ASP A 1026 -0.36 3.05 -40.25
N GLY A 1027 0.90 2.85 -40.66
CA GLY A 1027 1.97 2.25 -39.84
C GLY A 1027 2.67 3.27 -38.95
N SER A 1028 1.88 4.12 -38.27
CA SER A 1028 2.39 5.02 -37.24
C SER A 1028 2.68 4.23 -35.97
N SER A 1029 3.85 4.44 -35.37
CA SER A 1029 4.21 3.87 -34.08
C SER A 1029 3.31 4.36 -32.95
N PHE A 1030 3.46 3.75 -31.79
CA PHE A 1030 2.80 4.13 -30.55
C PHE A 1030 3.86 4.51 -29.49
N GLU A 1031 3.46 5.28 -28.49
CA GLU A 1031 4.33 5.79 -27.42
C GLU A 1031 3.67 5.54 -26.07
N VAL A 1032 4.43 5.03 -25.09
CA VAL A 1032 4.02 5.05 -23.68
C VAL A 1032 4.21 6.48 -23.14
N VAL A 1033 3.16 7.07 -22.57
CA VAL A 1033 3.19 8.45 -22.05
C VAL A 1033 2.47 8.57 -20.70
N ALA A 1034 2.73 9.68 -19.98
CA ALA A 1034 2.13 9.96 -18.68
C ALA A 1034 0.60 9.95 -18.70
N GLY A 1035 0.01 9.41 -17.62
CA GLY A 1035 -1.42 9.14 -17.41
C GLY A 1035 -2.28 10.35 -17.07
N GLY A 1036 -2.01 11.52 -17.66
CA GLY A 1036 -2.80 12.73 -17.43
C GLY A 1036 -4.24 12.61 -17.98
N SER A 1037 -5.24 12.74 -17.10
CA SER A 1037 -6.64 12.89 -17.52
C SER A 1037 -6.83 14.27 -18.17
N HIS A 1038 -7.38 14.31 -19.38
CA HIS A 1038 -7.18 15.46 -20.25
C HIS A 1038 -8.16 16.61 -19.97
N ARG A 1039 -7.71 17.61 -19.21
CA ARG A 1039 -8.28 18.97 -19.15
C ARG A 1039 -7.23 19.97 -19.61
N LYS A 1040 -7.63 20.95 -20.43
CA LYS A 1040 -6.77 22.11 -20.72
C LYS A 1040 -6.62 22.93 -19.44
N GLY A 1041 -5.38 23.15 -18.99
CA GLY A 1041 -5.09 24.05 -17.86
C GLY A 1041 -4.64 23.39 -16.55
N GLN A 1042 -3.71 22.43 -16.59
CA GLN A 1042 -2.86 22.07 -15.44
C GLN A 1042 -1.58 21.39 -15.97
N ARG A 1043 -0.39 21.96 -15.67
CA ARG A 1043 0.91 21.42 -16.13
C ARG A 1043 1.51 20.36 -15.17
N ALA A 1044 1.02 20.30 -13.94
CA ALA A 1044 1.48 19.44 -12.85
C ALA A 1044 1.74 17.97 -13.22
N HIS A 1045 0.78 17.33 -13.90
CA HIS A 1045 0.74 15.87 -13.98
C HIS A 1045 1.80 15.22 -14.87
N ASN A 1046 2.53 15.97 -15.70
CA ASN A 1046 3.64 15.40 -16.48
C ASN A 1046 4.84 15.02 -15.59
N ALA A 1047 4.96 15.58 -14.39
CA ALA A 1047 6.11 15.34 -13.50
C ALA A 1047 6.15 13.98 -12.78
N LEU A 1048 5.10 13.14 -12.91
CA LEU A 1048 5.04 11.81 -12.28
C LEU A 1048 5.74 10.70 -13.10
N CYS A 1049 6.38 11.03 -14.23
CA CYS A 1049 6.76 10.06 -15.25
C CYS A 1049 8.15 10.32 -15.86
N ILE A 1050 9.17 9.85 -15.13
CA ILE A 1050 10.40 9.19 -15.62
C ILE A 1050 10.78 9.50 -17.09
N GLU A 1051 11.78 10.36 -17.29
CA GLU A 1051 12.48 10.49 -18.57
C GLU A 1051 13.43 9.29 -18.81
N HIS A 1052 13.33 8.74 -20.02
CA HIS A 1052 14.12 7.73 -20.73
C HIS A 1052 14.86 6.58 -19.98
N LEU A 1053 14.62 5.37 -20.51
CA LEU A 1053 15.42 4.15 -20.40
C LEU A 1053 15.58 3.52 -21.79
N ASP A 1054 16.76 2.93 -22.05
CA ASP A 1054 17.14 1.96 -23.11
C ASP A 1054 17.83 2.50 -24.40
N LEU A 1055 18.26 1.55 -25.27
CA LEU A 1055 19.38 1.61 -26.24
C LEU A 1055 18.97 1.39 -27.72
N HIS A 1056 19.95 1.51 -28.65
CA HIS A 1056 20.25 0.71 -29.89
C HIS A 1056 20.87 1.57 -31.06
N PRO A 1057 21.41 1.04 -32.20
CA PRO A 1057 22.88 1.03 -32.45
C PRO A 1057 23.37 1.63 -33.80
N GLU A 1058 24.70 1.63 -34.05
CA GLU A 1058 25.43 1.49 -35.35
C GLU A 1058 24.80 2.07 -36.65
N THR A 1059 25.38 2.93 -37.50
CA THR A 1059 26.71 3.59 -37.68
C THR A 1059 26.53 4.68 -38.78
N ASP A 1060 27.42 5.62 -39.17
CA ASP A 1060 28.54 6.39 -38.56
C ASP A 1060 28.87 7.58 -39.51
N VAL A 1061 29.63 8.61 -39.08
CA VAL A 1061 30.20 9.67 -39.96
C VAL A 1061 31.59 10.10 -39.47
N ASP A 1062 32.49 10.38 -40.43
CA ASP A 1062 33.92 10.57 -40.20
C ASP A 1062 34.38 12.02 -39.89
N ALA A 1063 35.55 12.09 -39.25
CA ALA A 1063 36.53 13.17 -39.06
C ALA A 1063 36.28 14.64 -39.52
N SER A 1064 36.38 15.54 -38.51
CA SER A 1064 37.38 16.65 -38.45
C SER A 1064 37.27 17.86 -39.41
N PRO A 1065 38.07 18.94 -39.23
CA PRO A 1065 38.94 19.30 -38.09
C PRO A 1065 38.29 20.25 -37.08
#